data_AF-A0AA88GUG6-F1
#
_entry.id   AF-A0AA88GUG6-F1
#
_cell.length_a   1.000
_cell.length_b   1.000
_cell.length_c   1.000
_cell.angle_alpha   90.00
_cell.angle_beta   90.00
_cell.angle_gamma   90.00
#
_symmetry.space_group_name_H-M   'P 1'
#
loop_
_entity.id
_entity.type
_entity.pdbx_description
1 polymer ?
#
loop_
_entity_poly.entity_id
_entity_poly.type
_entity_poly.pdbx_seq_one_letter_code
_entity_poly.pdbx_strand_id
1 'polypeptide(L)'
;MAELSPQQVQSLFESVVKALETEQTSWKSLEEAEQEKKADEVVDRIVSESGLKIDESEVVNQGLRVGEFNEVVAGLVKKYSEVKPQTKSAKKKLDKRISSMEKKLEKKKTQKGSSDSTTAIDEESLDPSKYYEIRKKTITELEKEGFDAFPHKFQVDTSVPEFIKNYSGLAAEERKPEVKVSLAGRILTSRPTGKLVFYTIRGEGDDIQVMSGISDYAEGDEAFKKIHSILRRGDIIGINGFPGKSKKGELSIIPTKIVLLTPCFHMLPKEHYGLTNMDTRYRQRYLDLIMNKKSRDIFVTRSKIIAHLRTFLNERDFLEVETPMMNMIPGGANARPFTTFHNDLNMLLYMRISPELYLKQLVVGGLERVYEIGKNFRNEGIDLTHNPEFTACEFYMAYADYNDLMRITEELLSEMALVANGKDPKNLPQVVPDEWYMRPFTFRDGKDVMVNFRPPYRRLPMISSIEEHLKVKIPTDLESEETRLFLVDLLKKHNVDCSPPMTTARMLDKLVGEFLEPQCINPTFITEHPQIMSPLAKWHRSNKVLTERFELMIIGKEVCNAYTELNQPFIQRERFEDQVKQKDAGDNEAQFMDESFCTALEYGLPPTGGWGIGLDRLTMILSNNYNIKEVILFPAQKPETNEAQETTQESQQ
;
A
#
# COMPACT_ATOMS: atom_id res chain seq x y z
N MET A 1 10.77 -12.32 -18.26
CA MET A 1 11.71 -12.93 -19.23
C MET A 1 11.59 -12.10 -20.51
N ALA A 2 12.70 -11.67 -21.11
CA ALA A 2 12.68 -10.71 -22.21
C ALA A 2 12.05 -11.33 -23.48
N GLU A 3 11.16 -10.59 -24.15
CA GLU A 3 10.60 -10.97 -25.46
C GLU A 3 11.72 -11.05 -26.50
N LEU A 4 11.73 -12.13 -27.29
CA LEU A 4 12.65 -12.27 -28.41
C LEU A 4 12.25 -11.33 -29.55
N SER A 5 13.18 -10.52 -30.03
CA SER A 5 12.96 -9.73 -31.24
C SER A 5 12.77 -10.67 -32.47
N PRO A 6 12.00 -10.25 -33.49
CA PRO A 6 11.82 -11.04 -34.71
C PRO A 6 13.13 -11.45 -35.40
N GLN A 7 14.18 -10.63 -35.25
CA GLN A 7 15.52 -10.91 -35.78
C GLN A 7 16.24 -12.03 -35.03
N GLN A 8 16.05 -12.12 -33.70
CA GLN A 8 16.62 -13.20 -32.89
C GLN A 8 15.93 -14.54 -33.17
N VAL A 9 14.60 -14.53 -33.38
CA VAL A 9 13.86 -15.74 -33.79
C VAL A 9 14.32 -16.23 -35.16
N GLN A 10 14.51 -15.31 -36.11
CA GLN A 10 15.00 -15.62 -37.44
C GLN A 10 16.44 -16.18 -37.42
N SER A 11 17.33 -15.61 -36.60
CA SER A 11 18.72 -16.09 -36.46
C SER A 11 18.80 -17.47 -35.82
N LEU A 12 17.94 -17.76 -34.84
CA LEU A 12 17.86 -19.07 -34.20
C LEU A 12 17.35 -20.12 -35.20
N PHE A 13 16.35 -19.75 -35.99
CA PHE A 13 15.79 -20.58 -37.06
C PHE A 13 16.85 -20.96 -38.12
N GLU A 14 17.61 -19.99 -38.61
CA GLU A 14 18.67 -20.24 -39.60
C GLU A 14 19.80 -21.14 -39.05
N SER A 15 20.09 -21.02 -37.75
CA SER A 15 21.10 -21.84 -37.08
C SER A 15 20.66 -23.29 -36.94
N VAL A 16 19.39 -23.55 -36.58
CA VAL A 16 18.83 -24.90 -36.47
C VAL A 16 18.78 -25.58 -37.84
N VAL A 17 18.31 -24.89 -38.87
CA VAL A 17 18.24 -25.44 -40.23
C VAL A 17 19.63 -25.82 -40.75
N LYS A 18 20.62 -24.93 -40.58
CA LYS A 18 21.98 -25.19 -41.04
C LYS A 18 22.65 -26.35 -40.29
N ALA A 19 22.40 -26.49 -38.99
CA ALA A 19 22.93 -27.60 -38.20
C ALA A 19 22.30 -28.94 -38.60
N LEU A 20 20.97 -28.97 -38.79
CA LEU A 20 20.27 -30.17 -39.27
C LEU A 20 20.75 -30.57 -40.66
N GLU A 21 20.92 -29.63 -41.59
CA GLU A 21 21.45 -29.92 -42.94
C GLU A 21 22.89 -30.47 -42.91
N THR A 22 23.71 -29.95 -41.99
CA THR A 22 25.11 -30.38 -41.85
C THR A 22 25.19 -31.80 -41.27
N GLU A 23 24.44 -32.08 -40.21
CA GLU A 23 24.50 -33.36 -39.48
C GLU A 23 23.69 -34.47 -40.15
N GLN A 24 22.66 -34.13 -40.95
CA GLN A 24 21.81 -35.09 -41.69
C GLN A 24 22.61 -36.01 -42.60
N THR A 25 23.76 -35.56 -43.14
CA THR A 25 24.63 -36.40 -43.97
C THR A 25 25.20 -37.61 -43.22
N SER A 26 25.39 -37.49 -41.90
CA SER A 26 25.93 -38.54 -41.03
C SER A 26 24.89 -39.55 -40.52
N TRP A 27 23.60 -39.27 -40.70
CA TRP A 27 22.49 -40.08 -40.16
C TRP A 27 21.70 -40.86 -41.22
N LYS A 28 22.05 -40.69 -42.50
CA LYS A 28 21.37 -41.35 -43.62
C LYS A 28 21.36 -42.88 -43.55
N SER A 29 22.25 -43.49 -42.76
CA SER A 29 22.34 -44.93 -42.56
C SER A 29 21.61 -45.44 -41.31
N LEU A 30 20.96 -44.56 -40.53
CA LEU A 30 20.22 -44.92 -39.31
C LEU A 30 18.75 -45.25 -39.63
N GLU A 31 18.08 -45.97 -38.73
CA GLU A 31 16.63 -46.22 -38.84
C GLU A 31 15.81 -44.94 -38.57
N GLU A 32 14.62 -44.86 -39.14
CA GLU A 32 13.78 -43.65 -39.21
C GLU A 32 13.46 -43.06 -37.83
N ALA A 33 13.16 -43.90 -36.83
CA ALA A 33 12.91 -43.47 -35.45
C ALA A 33 14.17 -42.91 -34.75
N GLU A 34 15.36 -43.35 -35.17
CA GLU A 34 16.63 -42.89 -34.60
C GLU A 34 17.12 -41.61 -35.29
N GLN A 35 16.77 -41.40 -36.56
CA GLN A 35 16.94 -40.12 -37.24
C GLN A 35 16.03 -39.03 -36.63
N GLU A 36 14.78 -39.36 -36.31
CA GLU A 36 13.82 -38.45 -35.66
C GLU A 36 14.34 -38.03 -34.27
N LYS A 37 14.80 -38.99 -33.47
CA LYS A 37 15.38 -38.72 -32.16
C LYS A 37 16.62 -37.82 -32.22
N LYS A 38 17.51 -38.05 -33.20
CA LYS A 38 18.71 -37.21 -33.36
C LYS A 38 18.40 -35.79 -33.84
N ALA A 39 17.35 -35.63 -34.65
CA ALA A 39 16.88 -34.31 -35.06
C ALA A 39 16.37 -33.52 -33.85
N ASP A 40 15.58 -34.16 -32.98
CA ASP A 40 15.09 -33.55 -31.74
C ASP A 40 16.26 -33.17 -30.79
N GLU A 41 17.27 -34.04 -30.64
CA GLU A 41 18.47 -33.75 -29.84
C GLU A 41 19.27 -32.54 -30.36
N VAL A 42 19.33 -32.31 -31.68
CA VAL A 42 19.99 -31.14 -32.27
C VAL A 42 19.20 -29.86 -32.04
N VAL A 43 17.87 -29.93 -32.14
CA VAL A 43 16.99 -28.79 -31.83
C VAL A 43 17.12 -28.42 -30.35
N ASP A 44 17.04 -29.39 -29.44
CA ASP A 44 17.14 -29.19 -27.99
C ASP A 44 18.51 -28.64 -27.58
N ARG A 45 19.60 -29.10 -28.22
CA ARG A 45 20.96 -28.57 -27.98
C ARG A 45 21.08 -27.10 -28.39
N ILE A 46 20.58 -26.71 -29.57
CA ILE A 46 20.68 -25.31 -30.04
C ILE A 46 19.77 -24.38 -29.23
N VAL A 47 18.60 -24.86 -28.82
CA VAL A 47 17.68 -24.12 -27.95
C VAL A 47 18.25 -23.95 -26.54
N SER A 48 18.95 -24.96 -26.00
CA SER A 48 19.60 -24.86 -24.70
C SER A 48 20.88 -24.01 -24.72
N GLU A 49 21.70 -24.09 -25.77
CA GLU A 49 22.91 -23.25 -25.95
C GLU A 49 22.57 -21.77 -26.19
N SER A 50 21.39 -21.47 -26.73
CA SER A 50 20.89 -20.10 -26.90
C SER A 50 20.26 -19.51 -25.62
N GLY A 51 20.15 -20.30 -24.54
CA GLY A 51 19.61 -19.86 -23.25
C GLY A 51 18.09 -19.65 -23.24
N LEU A 52 17.36 -20.15 -24.24
CA LEU A 52 15.92 -19.94 -24.41
C LEU A 52 15.12 -21.13 -23.90
N LYS A 53 14.36 -20.95 -22.81
CA LYS A 53 13.34 -21.93 -22.41
C LYS A 53 12.01 -21.55 -23.05
N ILE A 54 11.51 -22.37 -23.97
CA ILE A 54 10.17 -22.22 -24.55
C ILE A 54 9.24 -23.18 -23.81
N ASP A 55 8.31 -22.65 -23.03
CA ASP A 55 7.21 -23.41 -22.44
C ASP A 55 6.04 -23.45 -23.45
N GLU A 56 5.65 -24.64 -23.92
CA GLU A 56 4.54 -24.82 -24.87
C GLU A 56 3.20 -24.28 -24.35
N SER A 57 3.07 -24.09 -23.03
CA SER A 57 1.88 -23.49 -22.43
C SER A 57 1.87 -21.95 -22.48
N GLU A 58 3.00 -21.29 -22.68
CA GLU A 58 3.11 -19.82 -22.79
C GLU A 58 2.83 -19.29 -24.21
N VAL A 59 3.10 -20.08 -25.25
CA VAL A 59 2.85 -19.70 -26.67
C VAL A 59 1.34 -19.51 -26.94
N VAL A 60 0.48 -20.16 -26.15
CA VAL A 60 -0.99 -20.01 -26.26
C VAL A 60 -1.50 -18.76 -25.52
N ASN A 61 -0.74 -18.23 -24.54
CA ASN A 61 -1.18 -17.13 -23.68
C ASN A 61 -0.52 -15.78 -23.98
N GLN A 62 0.58 -15.74 -24.74
CA GLN A 62 1.26 -14.49 -25.10
C GLN A 62 1.09 -14.18 -26.59
N GLY A 63 -0.06 -13.62 -26.95
CA GLY A 63 -0.18 -12.47 -27.87
C GLY A 63 0.47 -12.46 -29.26
N LEU A 64 1.05 -13.54 -29.78
CA LEU A 64 1.51 -13.60 -31.17
C LEU A 64 0.30 -13.52 -32.10
N ARG A 65 0.29 -12.55 -33.02
CA ARG A 65 -0.78 -12.40 -34.01
C ARG A 65 -0.90 -13.70 -34.78
N VAL A 66 -2.03 -14.39 -34.56
CA VAL A 66 -2.38 -15.69 -35.14
C VAL A 66 -2.17 -15.73 -36.66
N GLY A 67 -2.29 -14.60 -37.37
CA GLY A 67 -1.99 -14.51 -38.81
C GLY A 67 -0.50 -14.71 -39.18
N GLU A 68 0.42 -14.14 -38.41
CA GLU A 68 1.86 -14.16 -38.68
C GLU A 68 2.48 -15.52 -38.28
N PHE A 69 2.02 -16.10 -37.16
CA PHE A 69 2.37 -17.48 -36.78
C PHE A 69 1.82 -18.51 -37.78
N ASN A 70 0.61 -18.30 -38.30
CA ASN A 70 0.03 -19.15 -39.34
C ASN A 70 0.79 -19.07 -40.67
N GLU A 71 1.34 -17.91 -41.06
CA GLU A 71 2.16 -17.77 -42.28
C GLU A 71 3.53 -18.42 -42.14
N VAL A 72 4.17 -18.31 -40.96
CA VAL A 72 5.45 -18.96 -40.66
C VAL A 72 5.28 -20.48 -40.61
N VAL A 73 4.25 -20.99 -39.93
CA VAL A 73 3.93 -22.42 -39.88
C VAL A 73 3.49 -22.95 -41.26
N ALA A 74 2.72 -22.19 -42.04
CA ALA A 74 2.37 -22.56 -43.41
C ALA A 74 3.59 -22.57 -44.36
N GLY A 75 4.54 -21.65 -44.18
CA GLY A 75 5.81 -21.61 -44.90
C GLY A 75 6.71 -22.80 -44.57
N LEU A 76 6.76 -23.19 -43.29
CA LEU A 76 7.47 -24.37 -42.80
C LEU A 76 6.86 -25.67 -43.36
N VAL A 77 5.53 -25.82 -43.31
CA VAL A 77 4.81 -26.98 -43.87
C VAL A 77 4.98 -27.07 -45.39
N LYS A 78 5.04 -25.95 -46.09
CA LYS A 78 5.25 -25.89 -47.55
C LYS A 78 6.67 -26.34 -47.94
N LYS A 79 7.72 -25.87 -47.25
CA LYS A 79 9.10 -26.31 -47.50
C LYS A 79 9.38 -27.75 -47.03
N TYR A 80 8.77 -28.19 -45.94
CA TYR A 80 8.85 -29.58 -45.47
C TYR A 80 8.20 -30.56 -46.46
N SER A 81 7.20 -30.10 -47.22
CA SER A 81 6.56 -30.91 -48.27
C SER A 81 7.39 -31.08 -49.55
N GLU A 82 8.42 -30.27 -49.74
CA GLU A 82 9.33 -30.30 -50.91
C GLU A 82 10.48 -31.30 -50.73
N VAL A 83 10.74 -31.76 -49.51
CA VAL A 83 11.76 -32.77 -49.18
C VAL A 83 11.05 -34.10 -48.83
N LYS A 84 10.78 -34.94 -49.83
CA LYS A 84 10.24 -36.31 -49.60
C LYS A 84 11.36 -37.27 -49.17
N PRO A 85 11.03 -38.25 -48.30
CA PRO A 85 10.67 -39.56 -48.82
C PRO A 85 9.28 -40.06 -48.38
N GLN A 86 8.86 -41.11 -49.05
CA GLN A 86 7.48 -41.56 -49.20
C GLN A 86 7.04 -42.48 -48.07
N THR A 87 5.92 -42.17 -47.39
CA THR A 87 4.88 -43.20 -47.14
C THR A 87 3.49 -42.58 -47.06
N LYS A 88 2.52 -43.22 -47.73
CA LYS A 88 1.09 -42.85 -47.73
C LYS A 88 0.44 -42.83 -46.32
N SER A 89 1.12 -43.35 -45.30
CA SER A 89 0.63 -43.50 -43.92
C SER A 89 0.75 -42.20 -43.10
N ALA A 90 1.89 -41.51 -43.18
CA ALA A 90 2.13 -40.25 -42.45
C ALA A 90 1.25 -39.11 -42.98
N LYS A 91 1.12 -38.99 -44.31
CA LYS A 91 0.22 -38.02 -44.95
C LYS A 91 -1.24 -38.23 -44.54
N LYS A 92 -1.69 -39.49 -44.46
CA LYS A 92 -3.08 -39.84 -44.06
C LYS A 92 -3.36 -39.61 -42.57
N LYS A 93 -2.34 -39.69 -41.70
CA LYS A 93 -2.45 -39.34 -40.26
C LYS A 93 -2.44 -37.83 -40.04
N LEU A 94 -1.62 -37.08 -40.79
CA LEU A 94 -1.55 -35.62 -40.73
C LEU A 94 -2.81 -34.98 -41.31
N ASP A 95 -3.28 -35.44 -42.48
CA ASP A 95 -4.54 -34.98 -43.09
C ASP A 95 -5.76 -35.32 -42.21
N LYS A 96 -5.75 -36.44 -41.48
CA LYS A 96 -6.79 -36.76 -40.48
C LYS A 96 -6.72 -35.84 -39.27
N ARG A 97 -5.53 -35.45 -38.80
CA ARG A 97 -5.36 -34.55 -37.66
C ARG A 97 -5.83 -33.15 -38.03
N ILE A 98 -5.41 -32.65 -39.20
CA ILE A 98 -5.83 -31.36 -39.79
C ILE A 98 -7.35 -31.36 -40.02
N SER A 99 -7.91 -32.37 -40.69
CA SER A 99 -9.38 -32.46 -40.91
C SER A 99 -10.18 -32.61 -39.61
N SER A 100 -9.64 -33.25 -38.57
CA SER A 100 -10.31 -33.32 -37.26
C SER A 100 -10.27 -31.99 -36.50
N MET A 101 -9.20 -31.20 -36.68
CA MET A 101 -9.05 -29.87 -36.10
C MET A 101 -9.93 -28.87 -36.86
N GLU A 102 -9.97 -28.95 -38.19
CA GLU A 102 -10.89 -28.18 -39.06
C GLU A 102 -12.36 -28.50 -38.74
N LYS A 103 -12.76 -29.78 -38.58
CA LYS A 103 -14.14 -30.14 -38.18
C LYS A 103 -14.49 -29.72 -36.74
N LYS A 104 -13.53 -29.67 -35.82
CA LYS A 104 -13.73 -29.14 -34.46
C LYS A 104 -13.84 -27.60 -34.46
N LEU A 105 -13.14 -26.93 -35.38
CA LEU A 105 -13.24 -25.50 -35.65
C LEU A 105 -14.54 -25.14 -36.41
N GLU A 106 -14.98 -25.96 -37.37
CA GLU A 106 -16.24 -25.79 -38.11
C GLU A 106 -17.47 -26.09 -37.25
N LYS A 107 -17.41 -27.08 -36.34
CA LYS A 107 -18.46 -27.28 -35.31
C LYS A 107 -18.55 -26.11 -34.33
N LYS A 108 -17.44 -25.39 -34.08
CA LYS A 108 -17.45 -24.12 -33.33
C LYS A 108 -17.91 -22.93 -34.19
N LYS A 109 -17.77 -22.98 -35.53
CA LYS A 109 -18.33 -21.98 -36.46
C LYS A 109 -19.83 -22.19 -36.74
N THR A 110 -20.35 -23.42 -36.73
CA THR A 110 -21.77 -23.72 -37.01
C THR A 110 -22.71 -23.56 -35.80
N GLN A 111 -22.18 -23.36 -34.59
CA GLN A 111 -22.96 -22.77 -33.48
C GLN A 111 -23.05 -21.23 -33.55
N LYS A 112 -22.48 -20.60 -34.60
CA LYS A 112 -22.50 -19.16 -34.84
C LYS A 112 -23.29 -18.77 -36.11
N GLY A 113 -24.33 -19.53 -36.43
CA GLY A 113 -25.15 -19.31 -37.63
C GLY A 113 -26.62 -19.67 -37.45
N SER A 114 -27.32 -19.00 -36.53
CA SER A 114 -28.76 -18.66 -36.65
C SER A 114 -29.24 -17.91 -35.40
N SER A 115 -29.44 -16.59 -35.52
CA SER A 115 -30.37 -15.76 -34.71
C SER A 115 -30.14 -14.29 -35.10
N ASP A 116 -30.96 -13.72 -35.98
CA ASP A 116 -32.05 -12.85 -35.51
C ASP A 116 -32.62 -13.27 -34.14
N SER A 117 -31.97 -12.77 -33.10
CA SER A 117 -32.54 -12.40 -31.80
C SER A 117 -31.39 -11.95 -30.90
N THR A 118 -31.58 -10.80 -30.25
CA THR A 118 -30.72 -10.22 -29.23
C THR A 118 -30.63 -11.14 -28.02
N THR A 119 -29.62 -12.00 -27.96
CA THR A 119 -29.21 -12.73 -26.74
C THR A 119 -27.97 -12.07 -26.17
N ALA A 120 -28.07 -11.58 -24.94
CA ALA A 120 -26.98 -10.97 -24.19
C ALA A 120 -25.77 -11.93 -24.13
N ILE A 121 -24.61 -11.46 -24.61
CA ILE A 121 -23.33 -12.11 -24.34
C ILE A 121 -23.16 -12.09 -22.82
N ASP A 122 -22.86 -13.23 -22.21
CA ASP A 122 -22.49 -13.30 -20.80
C ASP A 122 -21.11 -12.64 -20.62
N GLU A 123 -21.13 -11.32 -20.50
CA GLU A 123 -19.94 -10.47 -20.41
C GLU A 123 -19.06 -10.85 -19.21
N GLU A 124 -19.61 -11.52 -18.19
CA GLU A 124 -18.86 -12.00 -17.02
C GLU A 124 -17.98 -13.22 -17.30
N SER A 125 -18.14 -13.85 -18.46
CA SER A 125 -17.32 -14.97 -18.93
C SER A 125 -16.22 -14.56 -19.92
N LEU A 126 -16.17 -13.27 -20.29
CA LEU A 126 -15.20 -12.74 -21.24
C LEU A 126 -13.82 -12.57 -20.60
N ASP A 127 -12.79 -12.69 -21.43
CA ASP A 127 -11.43 -12.28 -21.09
C ASP A 127 -11.39 -10.77 -20.78
N PRO A 128 -10.72 -10.31 -19.69
CA PRO A 128 -10.68 -8.89 -19.30
C PRO A 128 -10.20 -7.94 -20.40
N SER A 129 -9.23 -8.37 -21.22
CA SER A 129 -8.68 -7.56 -22.33
C SER A 129 -9.69 -7.46 -23.46
N LYS A 130 -10.43 -8.54 -23.74
CA LYS A 130 -11.53 -8.52 -24.72
C LYS A 130 -12.69 -7.64 -24.27
N TYR A 131 -13.02 -7.67 -22.98
CA TYR A 131 -14.04 -6.78 -22.41
C TYR A 131 -13.66 -5.31 -22.65
N TYR A 132 -12.41 -4.95 -22.37
CA TYR A 132 -11.90 -3.61 -22.60
C TYR A 132 -12.06 -3.16 -24.06
N GLU A 133 -11.62 -3.97 -25.02
CA GLU A 133 -11.73 -3.62 -26.45
C GLU A 133 -13.19 -3.49 -26.91
N ILE A 134 -14.08 -4.40 -26.49
CA ILE A 134 -15.51 -4.34 -26.80
C ILE A 134 -16.11 -3.07 -26.19
N ARG A 135 -15.85 -2.81 -24.91
CA ARG A 135 -16.43 -1.67 -24.20
C ARG A 135 -15.95 -0.34 -24.79
N LYS A 136 -14.66 -0.24 -25.10
CA LYS A 136 -14.07 0.92 -25.78
C LYS A 136 -14.72 1.18 -27.12
N LYS A 137 -14.87 0.14 -27.95
CA LYS A 137 -15.52 0.24 -29.26
C LYS A 137 -16.97 0.71 -29.13
N THR A 138 -17.75 0.10 -28.23
CA THR A 138 -19.17 0.45 -28.01
C THR A 138 -19.34 1.91 -27.62
N ILE A 139 -18.57 2.42 -26.66
CA ILE A 139 -18.65 3.83 -26.24
C ILE A 139 -18.25 4.77 -27.38
N THR A 140 -17.18 4.44 -28.11
CA THR A 140 -16.71 5.25 -29.25
C THR A 140 -17.77 5.34 -30.36
N GLU A 141 -18.50 4.26 -30.63
CA GLU A 141 -19.59 4.25 -31.61
C GLU A 141 -20.79 5.08 -31.14
N LEU A 142 -21.16 4.98 -29.86
CA LEU A 142 -22.22 5.81 -29.27
C LEU A 142 -21.89 7.31 -29.35
N GLU A 143 -20.64 7.71 -29.05
CA GLU A 143 -20.22 9.12 -29.16
C GLU A 143 -20.30 9.63 -30.61
N LYS A 144 -19.98 8.80 -31.61
CA LYS A 144 -20.15 9.16 -33.03
C LYS A 144 -21.61 9.36 -33.43
N GLU A 145 -22.53 8.66 -32.76
CA GLU A 145 -23.98 8.84 -32.91
C GLU A 145 -24.54 10.03 -32.12
N GLY A 146 -23.67 10.80 -31.44
CA GLY A 146 -24.05 11.99 -30.68
C GLY A 146 -24.48 11.71 -29.23
N PHE A 147 -24.24 10.50 -28.70
CA PHE A 147 -24.46 10.22 -27.28
C PHE A 147 -23.30 10.75 -26.44
N ASP A 148 -23.60 11.66 -25.50
CA ASP A 148 -22.60 12.21 -24.57
C ASP A 148 -22.31 11.20 -23.44
N ALA A 149 -21.23 10.42 -23.59
CA ALA A 149 -20.79 9.44 -22.60
C ALA A 149 -19.97 10.05 -21.44
N PHE A 150 -19.56 11.32 -21.57
CA PHE A 150 -18.73 12.05 -20.61
C PHE A 150 -19.27 13.47 -20.39
N PRO A 151 -20.50 13.61 -19.87
CA PRO A 151 -21.11 14.91 -19.68
C PRO A 151 -20.29 15.79 -18.72
N HIS A 152 -20.21 17.08 -19.07
CA HIS A 152 -19.40 18.05 -18.33
C HIS A 152 -19.89 18.28 -16.90
N LYS A 153 -21.20 18.20 -16.67
CA LYS A 153 -21.83 18.46 -15.37
C LYS A 153 -23.08 17.63 -15.18
N PHE A 154 -23.18 17.01 -14.01
CA PHE A 154 -24.41 16.52 -13.44
C PHE A 154 -24.64 17.23 -12.11
N GLN A 155 -25.82 17.81 -11.91
CA GLN A 155 -26.17 18.44 -10.65
C GLN A 155 -26.66 17.35 -9.69
N VAL A 156 -26.01 17.24 -8.54
CA VAL A 156 -26.37 16.34 -7.44
C VAL A 156 -26.98 17.19 -6.34
N ASP A 157 -28.17 16.82 -5.86
CA ASP A 157 -28.90 17.57 -4.83
C ASP A 157 -28.55 17.12 -3.41
N THR A 158 -28.26 15.82 -3.23
CA THR A 158 -27.98 15.22 -1.92
C THR A 158 -26.97 14.09 -2.08
N SER A 159 -26.19 13.81 -1.04
CA SER A 159 -25.31 12.64 -1.03
C SER A 159 -26.09 11.34 -0.76
N VAL A 160 -25.48 10.20 -1.07
CA VAL A 160 -26.05 8.89 -0.75
C VAL A 160 -26.19 8.67 0.77
N PRO A 161 -25.19 8.96 1.62
CA PRO A 161 -25.36 8.85 3.08
C PRO A 161 -26.48 9.73 3.62
N GLU A 162 -26.60 10.97 3.13
CA GLU A 162 -27.65 11.89 3.54
C GLU A 162 -29.05 11.43 3.07
N PHE A 163 -29.15 10.91 1.85
CA PHE A 163 -30.38 10.30 1.34
C PHE A 163 -30.81 9.11 2.21
N ILE A 164 -29.88 8.23 2.58
CA ILE A 164 -30.17 7.09 3.47
C ILE A 164 -30.65 7.59 4.83
N LYS A 165 -29.96 8.56 5.42
CA LYS A 165 -30.34 9.16 6.71
C LYS A 165 -31.77 9.72 6.67
N ASN A 166 -32.11 10.46 5.62
CA ASN A 166 -33.38 11.16 5.52
C ASN A 166 -34.58 10.25 5.18
N TYR A 167 -34.35 9.14 4.46
CA TYR A 167 -35.44 8.30 3.94
C TYR A 167 -35.44 6.85 4.47
N SER A 168 -34.49 6.46 5.31
CA SER A 168 -34.47 5.11 5.93
C SER A 168 -35.72 4.78 6.73
N GLY A 169 -36.45 5.78 7.24
CA GLY A 169 -37.67 5.62 8.02
C GLY A 169 -38.97 5.32 7.24
N LEU A 170 -38.94 5.29 5.90
CA LEU A 170 -40.13 4.98 5.08
C LEU A 170 -40.71 3.59 5.40
N ALA A 171 -42.02 3.42 5.24
CA ALA A 171 -42.67 2.11 5.28
C ALA A 171 -42.36 1.27 4.02
N ALA A 172 -42.54 -0.05 4.09
CA ALA A 172 -42.40 -0.91 2.92
C ALA A 172 -43.43 -0.51 1.84
N GLU A 173 -43.02 -0.52 0.57
CA GLU A 173 -43.83 -0.09 -0.58
C GLU A 173 -44.22 1.41 -0.58
N GLU A 174 -43.80 2.20 0.41
CA GLU A 174 -43.99 3.65 0.39
C GLU A 174 -43.13 4.29 -0.70
N ARG A 175 -43.72 5.24 -1.43
CA ARG A 175 -43.08 5.99 -2.53
C ARG A 175 -43.42 7.46 -2.38
N LYS A 176 -42.46 8.35 -2.65
CA LYS A 176 -42.63 9.81 -2.53
C LYS A 176 -42.37 10.54 -3.86
N PRO A 177 -43.19 10.31 -4.91
CA PRO A 177 -42.98 10.90 -6.24
C PRO A 177 -42.95 12.44 -6.26
N GLU A 178 -43.54 13.09 -5.24
CA GLU A 178 -43.49 14.53 -5.02
C GLU A 178 -42.09 15.04 -4.61
N VAL A 179 -41.23 14.18 -4.07
CA VAL A 179 -39.88 14.52 -3.63
C VAL A 179 -38.88 14.18 -4.73
N LYS A 180 -38.48 15.19 -5.50
CA LYS A 180 -37.46 15.03 -6.54
C LYS A 180 -36.07 15.15 -5.92
N VAL A 181 -35.21 14.19 -6.22
CA VAL A 181 -33.80 14.18 -5.81
C VAL A 181 -32.91 13.78 -6.98
N SER A 182 -31.67 14.25 -6.95
CA SER A 182 -30.61 13.75 -7.80
C SER A 182 -29.46 13.17 -6.99
N LEU A 183 -29.06 11.94 -7.33
CA LEU A 183 -27.93 11.20 -6.76
C LEU A 183 -26.92 10.86 -7.84
N ALA A 184 -25.67 10.60 -7.44
CA ALA A 184 -24.68 10.01 -8.33
C ALA A 184 -23.89 8.92 -7.60
N GLY A 185 -23.41 7.92 -8.34
CA GLY A 185 -22.62 6.84 -7.76
C GLY A 185 -22.11 5.84 -8.80
N ARG A 186 -21.26 4.92 -8.34
CA ARG A 186 -20.72 3.83 -9.16
C ARG A 186 -21.64 2.62 -9.11
N ILE A 187 -21.99 2.05 -10.26
CA ILE A 187 -22.72 0.78 -10.33
C ILE A 187 -21.83 -0.36 -9.82
N LEU A 188 -22.27 -1.03 -8.76
CA LEU A 188 -21.62 -2.22 -8.21
C LEU A 188 -22.25 -3.51 -8.74
N THR A 189 -23.59 -3.54 -8.77
CA THR A 189 -24.35 -4.67 -9.30
C THR A 189 -25.45 -4.20 -10.25
N SER A 190 -25.83 -5.06 -11.19
CA SER A 190 -26.93 -4.85 -12.13
C SER A 190 -27.74 -6.14 -12.24
N ARG A 191 -29.05 -6.06 -12.04
CA ARG A 191 -29.98 -7.20 -12.08
C ARG A 191 -31.22 -6.82 -12.89
N PRO A 192 -31.26 -7.14 -14.20
CA PRO A 192 -32.45 -6.93 -15.02
C PRO A 192 -33.50 -8.00 -14.71
N THR A 193 -34.77 -7.62 -14.65
CA THR A 193 -35.92 -8.51 -14.41
C THR A 193 -37.14 -8.02 -15.21
N GLY A 194 -37.21 -8.39 -16.49
CA GLY A 194 -38.31 -8.00 -17.37
C GLY A 194 -38.44 -6.49 -17.53
N LYS A 195 -39.49 -5.89 -16.96
CA LYS A 195 -39.80 -4.45 -17.02
C LYS A 195 -39.13 -3.61 -15.92
N LEU A 196 -38.28 -4.23 -15.11
CA LEU A 196 -37.64 -3.65 -13.94
C LEU A 196 -36.15 -3.95 -13.97
N VAL A 197 -35.30 -2.97 -13.69
CA VAL A 197 -33.85 -3.15 -13.57
C VAL A 197 -33.42 -2.63 -12.21
N PHE A 198 -32.73 -3.47 -11.45
CA PHE A 198 -32.15 -3.09 -10.17
C PHE A 198 -30.66 -2.84 -10.31
N TYR A 199 -30.19 -1.70 -9.82
CA TYR A 199 -28.77 -1.47 -9.58
C TYR A 199 -28.51 -1.35 -8.08
N THR A 200 -27.32 -1.72 -7.66
CA THR A 200 -26.73 -1.19 -6.43
C THR A 200 -25.69 -0.18 -6.86
N ILE A 201 -25.80 1.06 -6.38
CA ILE A 201 -24.77 2.08 -6.56
C ILE A 201 -24.08 2.38 -5.24
N ARG A 202 -22.80 2.72 -5.31
CA ARG A 202 -22.03 3.25 -4.19
C ARG A 202 -21.70 4.72 -4.40
N GLY A 203 -22.03 5.55 -3.41
CA GLY A 203 -21.70 6.97 -3.37
C GLY A 203 -21.23 7.34 -1.97
N GLU A 204 -20.09 8.04 -1.85
CA GLU A 204 -19.48 8.46 -0.57
C GLU A 204 -19.27 7.33 0.46
N GLY A 205 -19.35 6.09 -0.02
CA GLY A 205 -19.05 4.91 0.74
C GLY A 205 -20.22 4.10 1.27
N ASP A 206 -21.44 4.59 1.07
CA ASP A 206 -22.66 3.85 1.34
C ASP A 206 -23.28 3.35 0.04
N ASP A 207 -24.02 2.26 0.17
CA ASP A 207 -24.69 1.58 -0.94
C ASP A 207 -26.18 1.90 -0.92
N ILE A 208 -26.75 2.20 -2.08
CA ILE A 208 -28.18 2.42 -2.25
C ILE A 208 -28.71 1.67 -3.47
N GLN A 209 -29.91 1.13 -3.34
CA GLN A 209 -30.60 0.48 -4.46
C GLN A 209 -31.17 1.53 -5.42
N VAL A 210 -31.05 1.25 -6.71
CA VAL A 210 -31.79 1.93 -7.77
C VAL A 210 -32.83 0.96 -8.29
N MET A 211 -34.11 1.30 -8.19
CA MET A 211 -35.22 0.46 -8.65
C MET A 211 -35.84 1.08 -9.90
N SER A 212 -35.29 0.77 -11.08
CA SER A 212 -35.67 1.39 -12.36
C SER A 212 -36.79 0.62 -13.05
N GLY A 213 -38.03 1.10 -12.94
CA GLY A 213 -39.19 0.53 -13.61
C GLY A 213 -39.55 1.28 -14.88
N ILE A 214 -39.92 0.55 -15.94
CA ILE A 214 -40.32 1.18 -17.23
C ILE A 214 -41.47 2.17 -17.08
N SER A 215 -42.40 1.92 -16.15
CA SER A 215 -43.55 2.78 -15.88
C SER A 215 -43.21 4.12 -15.22
N ASP A 216 -42.05 4.20 -14.56
CA ASP A 216 -41.62 5.39 -13.83
C ASP A 216 -40.64 6.27 -14.63
N TYR A 217 -40.21 5.78 -15.81
CA TYR A 217 -39.21 6.43 -16.63
C TYR A 217 -39.83 7.55 -17.48
N ALA A 218 -39.46 8.80 -17.22
CA ALA A 218 -40.15 9.98 -17.75
C ALA A 218 -40.00 10.14 -19.27
N GLU A 219 -38.90 9.66 -19.85
CA GLU A 219 -38.60 9.74 -21.29
C GLU A 219 -39.20 8.56 -22.10
N GLY A 220 -39.94 7.65 -21.44
CA GLY A 220 -40.65 6.54 -22.07
C GLY A 220 -39.82 5.27 -22.31
N ASP A 221 -40.51 4.25 -22.84
CA ASP A 221 -40.00 2.88 -22.99
C ASP A 221 -38.71 2.76 -23.83
N GLU A 222 -38.58 3.54 -24.90
CA GLU A 222 -37.41 3.48 -25.78
C GLU A 222 -36.16 4.07 -25.11
N ALA A 223 -36.31 5.18 -24.39
CA ALA A 223 -35.22 5.76 -23.60
C ALA A 223 -34.77 4.83 -22.47
N PHE A 224 -35.74 4.19 -21.79
CA PHE A 224 -35.48 3.16 -20.78
C PHE A 224 -34.65 2.00 -21.36
N LYS A 225 -35.08 1.41 -22.48
CA LYS A 225 -34.33 0.30 -23.12
C LYS A 225 -32.94 0.74 -23.55
N LYS A 226 -32.82 1.93 -24.16
CA LYS A 226 -31.54 2.47 -24.64
C LYS A 226 -30.56 2.63 -23.49
N ILE A 227 -30.89 3.34 -22.42
CA ILE A 227 -29.95 3.57 -21.32
C ILE A 227 -29.54 2.26 -20.66
N HIS A 228 -30.48 1.35 -20.40
CA HIS A 228 -30.19 0.07 -19.74
C HIS A 228 -29.37 -0.88 -20.61
N SER A 229 -29.41 -0.73 -21.94
CA SER A 229 -28.51 -1.45 -22.86
C SER A 229 -27.08 -0.90 -22.88
N ILE A 230 -26.87 0.37 -22.47
CA ILE A 230 -25.56 1.03 -22.45
C ILE A 230 -24.85 0.79 -21.12
N LEU A 231 -25.57 0.87 -20.01
CA LEU A 231 -24.99 0.79 -18.67
C LEU A 231 -24.38 -0.58 -18.39
N ARG A 232 -23.25 -0.56 -17.68
CA ARG A 232 -22.50 -1.73 -17.23
C ARG A 232 -22.06 -1.56 -15.78
N ARG A 233 -21.75 -2.71 -15.17
CA ARG A 233 -21.10 -2.76 -13.86
C ARG A 233 -19.80 -1.93 -13.89
N GLY A 234 -19.62 -1.08 -12.89
CA GLY A 234 -18.49 -0.17 -12.76
C GLY A 234 -18.73 1.23 -13.30
N ASP A 235 -19.74 1.47 -14.14
CA ASP A 235 -20.02 2.81 -14.65
C ASP A 235 -20.36 3.79 -13.51
N ILE A 236 -20.00 5.07 -13.68
CA ILE A 236 -20.52 6.17 -12.86
C ILE A 236 -21.80 6.70 -13.52
N ILE A 237 -22.88 6.75 -12.75
CA ILE A 237 -24.18 7.24 -13.22
C ILE A 237 -24.73 8.35 -12.33
N GLY A 238 -25.50 9.23 -12.96
CA GLY A 238 -26.35 10.23 -12.33
C GLY A 238 -27.80 9.78 -12.42
N ILE A 239 -28.57 10.02 -11.37
CA ILE A 239 -29.94 9.54 -11.25
C ILE A 239 -30.82 10.69 -10.80
N ASN A 240 -31.81 11.06 -11.61
CA ASN A 240 -32.91 11.92 -11.18
C ASN A 240 -34.10 11.03 -10.85
N GLY A 241 -34.64 11.14 -9.65
CA GLY A 241 -35.69 10.25 -9.19
C GLY A 241 -36.33 10.72 -7.90
N PHE A 242 -36.93 9.77 -7.20
CA PHE A 242 -37.59 10.02 -5.93
C PHE A 242 -37.37 8.86 -4.95
N PRO A 243 -37.46 9.10 -3.63
CA PRO A 243 -37.33 8.06 -2.62
C PRO A 243 -38.49 7.07 -2.65
N GLY A 244 -38.17 5.81 -2.38
CA GLY A 244 -39.17 4.79 -2.06
C GLY A 244 -38.55 3.56 -1.42
N LYS A 245 -39.39 2.60 -1.02
CA LYS A 245 -38.95 1.29 -0.57
C LYS A 245 -39.55 0.19 -1.42
N SER A 246 -38.76 -0.85 -1.68
CA SER A 246 -39.27 -2.06 -2.30
C SER A 246 -40.24 -2.80 -1.37
N LYS A 247 -40.95 -3.79 -1.91
CA LYS A 247 -41.79 -4.71 -1.11
C LYS A 247 -41.03 -5.45 -0.01
N LYS A 248 -39.72 -5.65 -0.18
CA LYS A 248 -38.85 -6.27 0.83
C LYS A 248 -38.34 -5.28 1.88
N GLY A 249 -38.76 -4.01 1.81
CA GLY A 249 -38.34 -2.95 2.73
C GLY A 249 -36.98 -2.33 2.45
N GLU A 250 -36.31 -2.72 1.36
CA GLU A 250 -35.03 -2.12 0.94
C GLU A 250 -35.25 -0.70 0.42
N LEU A 251 -34.50 0.28 0.95
CA LEU A 251 -34.55 1.67 0.52
C LEU A 251 -33.97 1.80 -0.89
N SER A 252 -34.69 2.52 -1.75
CA SER A 252 -34.33 2.68 -3.15
C SER A 252 -34.56 4.11 -3.62
N ILE A 253 -33.75 4.56 -4.57
CA ILE A 253 -34.12 5.66 -5.47
C ILE A 253 -34.85 5.07 -6.67
N ILE A 254 -36.02 5.63 -6.99
CA ILE A 254 -36.81 5.25 -8.16
C ILE A 254 -36.52 6.28 -9.25
N PRO A 255 -35.79 5.91 -10.32
CA PRO A 255 -35.33 6.84 -11.32
C PRO A 255 -36.46 7.24 -12.28
N THR A 256 -36.56 8.53 -12.51
CA THR A 256 -37.28 9.11 -13.65
C THR A 256 -36.38 9.27 -14.86
N LYS A 257 -35.07 9.41 -14.63
CA LYS A 257 -34.01 9.50 -15.64
C LYS A 257 -32.69 8.99 -15.06
N ILE A 258 -31.91 8.31 -15.88
CA ILE A 258 -30.53 7.90 -15.58
C ILE A 258 -29.62 8.47 -16.66
N VAL A 259 -28.48 9.01 -16.25
CA VAL A 259 -27.46 9.57 -17.14
C VAL A 259 -26.16 8.82 -16.89
N LEU A 260 -25.53 8.31 -17.96
CA LEU A 260 -24.16 7.83 -17.87
C LEU A 260 -23.25 9.04 -17.70
N LEU A 261 -22.46 9.07 -16.62
CA LEU A 261 -21.51 10.17 -16.36
C LEU A 261 -20.10 9.80 -16.80
N THR A 262 -19.70 8.54 -16.59
CA THR A 262 -18.39 8.03 -17.02
C THR A 262 -18.45 6.51 -17.13
N PRO A 263 -18.21 5.92 -18.31
CA PRO A 263 -18.15 4.48 -18.47
C PRO A 263 -16.92 3.85 -17.79
N CYS A 264 -17.08 2.63 -17.28
CA CYS A 264 -15.96 1.79 -16.86
C CYS A 264 -15.54 0.89 -18.02
N PHE A 265 -14.27 1.01 -18.43
CA PHE A 265 -13.72 0.21 -19.54
C PHE A 265 -13.16 -1.14 -19.11
N HIS A 266 -12.83 -1.31 -17.83
CA HIS A 266 -12.29 -2.55 -17.31
C HIS A 266 -13.35 -3.37 -16.59
N MET A 267 -13.25 -4.70 -16.70
CA MET A 267 -14.08 -5.60 -15.92
C MET A 267 -13.64 -5.54 -14.45
N LEU A 268 -14.56 -5.16 -13.56
CA LEU A 268 -14.29 -5.16 -12.12
C LEU A 268 -14.20 -6.60 -11.57
N PRO A 269 -13.28 -6.89 -10.63
CA PRO A 269 -13.21 -8.18 -9.95
C PRO A 269 -14.56 -8.58 -9.33
N LYS A 270 -14.84 -9.89 -9.24
CA LYS A 270 -16.12 -10.38 -8.68
C LYS A 270 -16.26 -9.99 -7.21
N GLU A 271 -17.48 -9.63 -6.78
CA GLU A 271 -17.75 -9.15 -5.42
C GLU A 271 -17.63 -10.23 -4.33
N HIS A 272 -17.85 -11.50 -4.66
CA HIS A 272 -18.00 -12.57 -3.65
C HIS A 272 -16.87 -12.68 -2.63
N TYR A 273 -15.65 -12.23 -2.97
CA TYR A 273 -14.50 -12.23 -2.06
C TYR A 273 -13.87 -10.84 -1.89
N GLY A 274 -14.39 -9.79 -2.54
CA GLY A 274 -13.68 -8.51 -2.69
C GLY A 274 -12.39 -8.63 -3.50
N LEU A 275 -11.57 -7.57 -3.52
CA LEU A 275 -10.21 -7.65 -4.06
C LEU A 275 -9.27 -8.12 -2.94
N THR A 276 -8.74 -9.33 -3.05
CA THR A 276 -7.92 -9.97 -2.00
C THR A 276 -6.41 -9.96 -2.27
N ASN A 277 -6.00 -9.93 -3.54
CA ASN A 277 -4.57 -9.90 -3.89
C ASN A 277 -3.93 -8.60 -3.38
N MET A 278 -3.05 -8.72 -2.40
CA MET A 278 -2.44 -7.59 -1.68
C MET A 278 -1.61 -6.69 -2.61
N ASP A 279 -0.87 -7.28 -3.55
CA ASP A 279 -0.03 -6.51 -4.47
C ASP A 279 -0.89 -5.66 -5.42
N THR A 280 -1.96 -6.25 -5.99
CA THR A 280 -2.95 -5.50 -6.77
C THR A 280 -3.62 -4.41 -5.95
N ARG A 281 -4.02 -4.68 -4.69
CA ARG A 281 -4.64 -3.67 -3.81
C ARG A 281 -3.73 -2.46 -3.58
N TYR A 282 -2.43 -2.70 -3.37
CA TYR A 282 -1.46 -1.66 -3.07
C TYR A 282 -1.03 -0.87 -4.31
N ARG A 283 -0.90 -1.52 -5.47
CA ARG A 283 -0.57 -0.84 -6.74
C ARG A 283 -1.77 -0.11 -7.34
N GLN A 284 -2.94 -0.73 -7.28
CA GLN A 284 -4.19 -0.20 -7.83
C GLN A 284 -5.12 0.21 -6.69
N ARG A 285 -4.67 1.16 -5.85
CA ARG A 285 -5.43 1.60 -4.67
C ARG A 285 -6.84 2.07 -5.02
N TYR A 286 -7.04 2.67 -6.20
CA TYR A 286 -8.37 3.06 -6.69
C TYR A 286 -9.31 1.85 -6.79
N LEU A 287 -8.82 0.69 -7.22
CA LEU A 287 -9.60 -0.54 -7.31
C LEU A 287 -9.88 -1.13 -5.93
N ASP A 288 -8.89 -1.10 -5.02
CA ASP A 288 -9.09 -1.47 -3.61
C ASP A 288 -10.19 -0.63 -2.96
N LEU A 289 -10.18 0.69 -3.15
CA LEU A 289 -11.20 1.60 -2.60
C LEU A 289 -12.59 1.38 -3.21
N ILE A 290 -12.68 0.97 -4.48
CA ILE A 290 -13.95 0.60 -5.12
C ILE A 290 -14.51 -0.68 -4.48
N MET A 291 -13.67 -1.72 -4.38
CA MET A 291 -14.09 -3.07 -4.02
C MET A 291 -14.21 -3.29 -2.51
N ASN A 292 -13.37 -2.64 -1.71
CA ASN A 292 -13.23 -2.90 -0.28
C ASN A 292 -13.60 -1.67 0.57
N LYS A 293 -14.82 -1.70 1.14
CA LYS A 293 -15.31 -0.65 2.06
C LYS A 293 -14.38 -0.45 3.27
N LYS A 294 -13.83 -1.55 3.82
CA LYS A 294 -12.89 -1.51 4.96
C LYS A 294 -11.67 -0.64 4.66
N SER A 295 -11.10 -0.73 3.45
CA SER A 295 -9.94 0.08 3.06
C SER A 295 -10.25 1.57 3.13
N ARG A 296 -11.42 2.00 2.65
CA ARG A 296 -11.85 3.39 2.77
C ARG A 296 -12.03 3.81 4.23
N ASP A 297 -12.68 2.97 5.04
CA ASP A 297 -12.96 3.26 6.45
C ASP A 297 -11.64 3.43 7.26
N ILE A 298 -10.56 2.72 6.88
CA ILE A 298 -9.21 2.91 7.44
C ILE A 298 -8.71 4.34 7.17
N PHE A 299 -8.78 4.83 5.93
CA PHE A 299 -8.29 6.18 5.59
C PHE A 299 -9.18 7.30 6.15
N VAL A 300 -10.49 7.07 6.28
CA VAL A 300 -11.38 7.98 7.01
C VAL A 300 -10.97 8.05 8.48
N THR A 301 -10.67 6.91 9.10
CA THR A 301 -10.19 6.84 10.49
C THR A 301 -8.85 7.55 10.64
N ARG A 302 -7.90 7.33 9.74
CA ARG A 302 -6.62 8.04 9.70
C ARG A 302 -6.82 9.56 9.68
N SER A 303 -7.69 10.06 8.79
CA SER A 303 -7.98 11.48 8.67
C SER A 303 -8.55 12.06 9.98
N LYS A 304 -9.49 11.35 10.62
CA LYS A 304 -10.06 11.74 11.92
C LYS A 304 -9.03 11.79 13.04
N ILE A 305 -8.13 10.80 13.12
CA ILE A 305 -7.06 10.76 14.13
C ILE A 305 -6.14 11.98 13.96
N ILE A 306 -5.73 12.30 12.74
CA ILE A 306 -4.85 13.45 12.45
C ILE A 306 -5.56 14.77 12.76
N ALA A 307 -6.84 14.91 12.39
CA ALA A 307 -7.63 16.10 12.68
C ALA A 307 -7.80 16.32 14.19
N HIS A 308 -8.02 15.23 14.94
CA HIS A 308 -8.12 15.28 16.39
C HIS A 308 -6.77 15.66 17.04
N LEU A 309 -5.65 15.09 16.57
CA LEU A 309 -4.31 15.46 17.03
C LEU A 309 -4.05 16.97 16.92
N ARG A 310 -4.36 17.57 15.75
CA ARG A 310 -4.26 19.02 15.57
C ARG A 310 -5.12 19.78 16.56
N THR A 311 -6.37 19.36 16.72
CA THR A 311 -7.30 19.99 17.68
C THR A 311 -6.76 19.94 19.10
N PHE A 312 -6.27 18.77 19.52
CA PHE A 312 -5.72 18.52 20.86
C PHE A 312 -4.52 19.43 21.18
N LEU A 313 -3.61 19.62 20.22
CA LEU A 313 -2.43 20.48 20.37
C LEU A 313 -2.80 21.97 20.28
N ASN A 314 -3.67 22.36 19.36
CA ASN A 314 -4.14 23.75 19.22
C ASN A 314 -4.86 24.25 20.47
N GLU A 315 -5.63 23.39 21.14
CA GLU A 315 -6.30 23.71 22.41
C GLU A 315 -5.32 23.86 23.59
N ARG A 316 -4.06 23.49 23.39
CA ARG A 316 -2.96 23.64 24.35
C ARG A 316 -1.94 24.69 23.88
N ASP A 317 -2.39 25.64 23.05
CA ASP A 317 -1.61 26.78 22.54
C ASP A 317 -0.34 26.40 21.77
N PHE A 318 -0.30 25.22 21.15
CA PHE A 318 0.77 24.88 20.22
C PHE A 318 0.55 25.57 18.87
N LEU A 319 1.64 26.06 18.28
CA LEU A 319 1.65 26.62 16.93
C LEU A 319 2.05 25.54 15.92
N GLU A 320 1.20 25.27 14.92
CA GLU A 320 1.59 24.44 13.77
C GLU A 320 2.61 25.20 12.91
N VAL A 321 3.74 24.58 12.63
CA VAL A 321 4.85 25.14 11.84
C VAL A 321 5.27 24.18 10.73
N GLU A 322 6.00 24.69 9.74
CA GLU A 322 6.60 23.89 8.67
C GLU A 322 8.11 24.17 8.63
N THR A 323 8.92 23.11 8.76
CA THR A 323 10.39 23.20 8.70
C THR A 323 10.93 22.57 7.40
N PRO A 324 12.17 22.88 6.98
CA PRO A 324 12.72 22.36 5.73
C PRO A 324 12.71 20.82 5.66
N MET A 325 12.27 20.29 4.50
CA MET A 325 12.36 18.86 4.18
C MET A 325 13.64 18.50 3.44
N MET A 326 14.38 19.49 2.92
CA MET A 326 15.67 19.33 2.25
C MET A 326 16.72 20.05 3.07
N ASN A 327 17.66 19.32 3.64
CA ASN A 327 18.66 19.82 4.58
C ASN A 327 20.06 19.71 3.98
N MET A 328 20.94 20.66 4.29
CA MET A 328 22.37 20.53 3.99
C MET A 328 23.01 19.41 4.82
N ILE A 329 22.56 19.26 6.06
CA ILE A 329 23.02 18.27 7.02
C ILE A 329 21.76 17.60 7.61
N PRO A 330 21.56 16.28 7.46
CA PRO A 330 20.45 15.60 8.09
C PRO A 330 20.77 15.31 9.56
N GLY A 331 19.77 15.42 10.44
CA GLY A 331 19.90 15.19 11.87
C GLY A 331 18.54 15.01 12.55
N GLY A 332 18.55 14.87 13.88
CA GLY A 332 17.32 14.69 14.68
C GLY A 332 16.89 13.23 14.86
N ALA A 333 17.52 12.28 14.16
CA ALA A 333 17.27 10.86 14.36
C ALA A 333 18.51 10.04 13.96
N ASN A 334 18.57 8.80 14.41
CA ASN A 334 19.56 7.83 13.92
C ASN A 334 18.92 7.08 12.74
N ALA A 335 19.20 7.54 11.52
CA ALA A 335 18.61 6.99 10.31
C ALA A 335 19.45 7.34 9.09
N ARG A 336 19.46 6.45 8.08
CA ARG A 336 20.14 6.73 6.82
C ARG A 336 19.31 7.70 5.97
N PRO A 337 19.84 8.87 5.55
CA PRO A 337 19.09 9.84 4.74
C PRO A 337 19.01 9.44 3.26
N PHE A 338 18.03 9.98 2.54
CA PHE A 338 18.07 10.07 1.07
C PHE A 338 18.89 11.29 0.66
N THR A 339 19.70 11.16 -0.38
CA THR A 339 20.52 12.24 -0.96
C THR A 339 19.92 12.70 -2.28
N THR A 340 19.95 14.00 -2.53
CA THR A 340 19.55 14.64 -3.79
C THR A 340 20.48 15.82 -4.10
N PHE A 341 20.26 16.50 -5.22
CA PHE A 341 21.12 17.57 -5.71
C PHE A 341 20.30 18.77 -6.18
N HIS A 342 20.70 19.97 -5.75
CA HIS A 342 20.11 21.21 -6.20
C HIS A 342 20.95 21.80 -7.35
N ASN A 343 20.40 21.78 -8.58
CA ASN A 343 21.14 22.18 -9.78
C ASN A 343 21.65 23.62 -9.75
N ASP A 344 20.79 24.59 -9.40
CA ASP A 344 21.14 26.02 -9.44
C ASP A 344 22.17 26.41 -8.36
N LEU A 345 21.99 25.92 -7.13
CA LEU A 345 22.94 26.10 -6.02
C LEU A 345 24.17 25.19 -6.12
N ASN A 346 24.20 24.27 -7.08
CA ASN A 346 25.28 23.30 -7.31
C ASN A 346 25.72 22.58 -6.02
N MET A 347 24.75 22.07 -5.24
CA MET A 347 25.02 21.48 -3.93
C MET A 347 24.20 20.23 -3.64
N LEU A 348 24.77 19.33 -2.83
CA LEU A 348 24.07 18.17 -2.29
C LEU A 348 23.10 18.61 -1.18
N LEU A 349 21.94 17.97 -1.15
CA LEU A 349 20.94 18.09 -0.11
C LEU A 349 20.50 16.70 0.33
N TYR A 350 19.94 16.62 1.53
CA TYR A 350 19.41 15.41 2.11
C TYR A 350 17.94 15.58 2.44
N MET A 351 17.12 14.58 2.16
CA MET A 351 15.75 14.58 2.64
C MET A 351 15.77 14.39 4.17
N ARG A 352 14.94 15.14 4.89
CA ARG A 352 14.93 15.11 6.36
C ARG A 352 14.56 13.72 6.89
N ILE A 353 15.25 13.32 7.96
CA ILE A 353 14.94 12.11 8.75
C ILE A 353 14.07 12.42 9.98
N SER A 354 14.11 13.68 10.44
CA SER A 354 13.27 14.30 11.48
C SER A 354 13.37 15.84 11.38
N PRO A 355 12.31 16.60 11.75
CA PRO A 355 12.35 18.06 11.92
C PRO A 355 12.94 18.55 13.25
N GLU A 356 13.29 17.66 14.19
CA GLU A 356 13.70 17.96 15.58
C GLU A 356 14.64 19.16 15.76
N LEU A 357 15.76 19.21 15.00
CA LEU A 357 16.77 20.26 15.19
C LEU A 357 16.24 21.65 14.85
N TYR A 358 15.32 21.77 13.87
CA TYR A 358 14.69 23.04 13.55
C TYR A 358 13.62 23.43 14.56
N LEU A 359 12.82 22.46 15.03
CA LEU A 359 11.78 22.74 16.03
C LEU A 359 12.38 23.26 17.34
N LYS A 360 13.53 22.72 17.77
CA LYS A 360 14.29 23.28 18.90
C LYS A 360 14.80 24.70 18.65
N GLN A 361 15.26 25.00 17.43
CA GLN A 361 15.68 26.37 17.08
C GLN A 361 14.52 27.37 17.13
N LEU A 362 13.30 26.94 16.80
CA LEU A 362 12.11 27.79 16.97
C LEU A 362 11.82 28.08 18.45
N VAL A 363 12.03 27.10 19.33
CA VAL A 363 11.91 27.30 20.78
C VAL A 363 12.99 28.27 21.29
N VAL A 364 14.24 28.16 20.81
CA VAL A 364 15.29 29.18 21.06
C VAL A 364 14.83 30.56 20.60
N GLY A 365 14.15 30.65 19.45
CA GLY A 365 13.56 31.87 18.92
C GLY A 365 12.37 32.43 19.72
N GLY A 366 11.92 31.75 20.78
CA GLY A 366 10.84 32.18 21.66
C GLY A 366 9.45 31.62 21.33
N LEU A 367 9.34 30.68 20.38
CA LEU A 367 8.10 29.96 20.14
C LEU A 367 8.00 28.79 21.14
N GLU A 368 7.41 29.05 22.31
CA GLU A 368 7.42 28.13 23.45
C GLU A 368 6.73 26.79 23.20
N ARG A 369 5.78 26.72 22.25
CA ARG A 369 5.05 25.49 21.92
C ARG A 369 4.86 25.40 20.41
N VAL A 370 5.58 24.48 19.77
CA VAL A 370 5.52 24.26 18.32
C VAL A 370 5.24 22.80 18.02
N TYR A 371 4.51 22.54 16.94
CA TYR A 371 4.36 21.18 16.40
C TYR A 371 4.39 21.18 14.88
N GLU A 372 4.81 20.07 14.31
CA GLU A 372 4.75 19.83 12.87
C GLU A 372 4.21 18.42 12.60
N ILE A 373 3.22 18.32 11.72
CA ILE A 373 2.76 17.05 11.14
C ILE A 373 3.25 16.99 9.70
N GLY A 374 4.23 16.11 9.42
CA GLY A 374 4.85 16.06 8.11
C GLY A 374 5.49 14.73 7.78
N LYS A 375 6.06 14.65 6.57
CA LYS A 375 6.81 13.46 6.12
C LYS A 375 8.23 13.47 6.65
N ASN A 376 8.69 12.29 7.04
CA ASN A 376 10.10 11.96 7.25
C ASN A 376 10.51 10.91 6.21
N PHE A 377 11.77 10.93 5.80
CA PHE A 377 12.31 10.09 4.73
C PHE A 377 13.53 9.33 5.24
N ARG A 378 13.45 8.00 5.28
CA ARG A 378 14.54 7.13 5.75
C ARG A 378 14.86 6.08 4.70
N ASN A 379 16.13 6.05 4.28
CA ASN A 379 16.65 5.16 3.25
C ASN A 379 17.04 3.82 3.87
N GLU A 380 16.03 3.13 4.39
CA GLU A 380 16.12 1.88 5.15
C GLU A 380 15.32 0.75 4.47
N GLY A 381 15.30 -0.43 5.08
CA GLY A 381 14.52 -1.56 4.60
C GLY A 381 13.00 -1.32 4.68
N ILE A 382 12.25 -1.95 3.78
CA ILE A 382 10.78 -1.96 3.81
C ILE A 382 10.32 -3.25 4.48
N ASP A 383 9.49 -3.15 5.52
CA ASP A 383 8.89 -4.30 6.21
C ASP A 383 7.41 -4.05 6.57
N LEU A 384 6.89 -4.77 7.56
CA LEU A 384 5.49 -4.63 8.01
C LEU A 384 5.20 -3.31 8.72
N THR A 385 6.22 -2.61 9.20
CA THR A 385 6.14 -1.41 10.05
C THR A 385 7.00 -0.24 9.56
N HIS A 386 7.78 -0.44 8.50
CA HIS A 386 8.66 0.56 7.89
C HIS A 386 8.31 0.79 6.42
N ASN A 387 8.11 2.07 6.07
CA ASN A 387 7.98 2.54 4.70
C ASN A 387 8.96 3.72 4.52
N PRO A 388 9.63 3.89 3.36
CA PRO A 388 10.73 4.85 3.22
C PRO A 388 10.34 6.31 3.43
N GLU A 389 9.07 6.63 3.16
CA GLU A 389 8.43 7.87 3.61
C GLU A 389 7.30 7.52 4.58
N PHE A 390 7.23 8.23 5.71
CA PHE A 390 6.18 8.04 6.70
C PHE A 390 5.80 9.38 7.33
N THR A 391 4.64 9.44 7.95
CA THR A 391 4.12 10.65 8.58
C THR A 391 4.37 10.59 10.08
N ALA A 392 5.03 11.61 10.60
CA ALA A 392 5.20 11.82 12.02
C ALA A 392 4.51 13.11 12.45
N CYS A 393 4.14 13.18 13.73
CA CYS A 393 3.93 14.45 14.41
C CYS A 393 5.05 14.61 15.42
N GLU A 394 5.73 15.74 15.39
CA GLU A 394 6.70 16.12 16.42
C GLU A 394 6.27 17.43 17.05
N PHE A 395 6.36 17.54 18.38
CA PHE A 395 6.09 18.77 19.11
C PHE A 395 7.16 19.03 20.16
N TYR A 396 7.38 20.31 20.43
CA TYR A 396 8.34 20.79 21.43
C TYR A 396 7.66 21.81 22.34
N MET A 397 7.81 21.61 23.64
CA MET A 397 7.12 22.36 24.69
C MET A 397 8.14 22.89 25.69
N ALA A 398 8.39 24.19 25.67
CA ALA A 398 9.21 24.87 26.66
C ALA A 398 8.62 24.68 28.07
N TYR A 399 9.53 24.58 29.02
CA TYR A 399 9.33 24.34 30.45
C TYR A 399 8.69 23.00 30.83
N ALA A 400 8.49 22.09 29.87
CA ALA A 400 8.08 20.71 30.15
C ALA A 400 9.28 19.78 30.35
N ASP A 401 9.08 18.72 31.13
CA ASP A 401 9.98 17.56 31.17
C ASP A 401 9.28 16.29 30.65
N TYR A 402 10.03 15.19 30.50
CA TYR A 402 9.48 13.92 30.00
C TYR A 402 8.30 13.35 30.82
N ASN A 403 8.12 13.73 32.09
CA ASN A 403 6.95 13.31 32.88
C ASN A 403 5.68 14.05 32.45
N ASP A 404 5.81 15.34 32.14
CA ASP A 404 4.70 16.10 31.54
C ASP A 404 4.33 15.50 30.19
N LEU A 405 5.33 15.14 29.38
CA LEU A 405 5.12 14.49 28.10
C LEU A 405 4.44 13.12 28.24
N MET A 406 4.76 12.31 29.25
CA MET A 406 4.06 11.05 29.53
C MET A 406 2.58 11.28 29.84
N ARG A 407 2.24 12.29 30.65
CA ARG A 407 0.84 12.64 30.95
C ARG A 407 0.09 13.11 29.70
N ILE A 408 0.71 13.98 28.90
CA ILE A 408 0.14 14.45 27.63
C ILE A 408 -0.09 13.27 26.67
N THR A 409 0.84 12.32 26.62
CA THR A 409 0.73 11.11 25.79
C THR A 409 -0.42 10.21 26.23
N GLU A 410 -0.59 10.00 27.54
CA GLU A 410 -1.71 9.24 28.11
C GLU A 410 -3.06 9.88 27.77
N GLU A 411 -3.20 11.21 27.92
CA GLU A 411 -4.40 11.95 27.54
C GLU A 411 -4.69 11.78 26.05
N LEU A 412 -3.73 12.13 25.19
CA LEU A 412 -3.87 12.11 23.72
C LEU A 412 -4.29 10.74 23.20
N LEU A 413 -3.59 9.68 23.62
CA LEU A 413 -3.84 8.34 23.07
C LEU A 413 -5.15 7.73 23.57
N SER A 414 -5.55 8.06 24.80
CA SER A 414 -6.87 7.67 25.31
C SER A 414 -8.00 8.33 24.52
N GLU A 415 -7.87 9.63 24.18
CA GLU A 415 -8.84 10.34 23.34
C GLU A 415 -8.84 9.82 21.89
N MET A 416 -7.67 9.51 21.32
CA MET A 416 -7.58 8.91 19.99
C MET A 416 -8.26 7.54 19.89
N ALA A 417 -8.20 6.72 20.94
CA ALA A 417 -8.95 5.46 20.99
C ALA A 417 -10.47 5.69 20.97
N LEU A 418 -10.95 6.71 21.70
CA LEU A 418 -12.36 7.13 21.68
C LEU A 418 -12.79 7.59 20.28
N VAL A 419 -11.98 8.42 19.62
CA VAL A 419 -12.21 8.88 18.24
C VAL A 419 -12.27 7.72 17.26
N ALA A 420 -11.35 6.75 17.38
CA ALA A 420 -11.34 5.53 16.56
C ALA A 420 -12.56 4.63 16.82
N ASN A 421 -13.17 4.73 18.01
CA ASN A 421 -14.45 4.11 18.37
C ASN A 421 -15.69 4.95 18.00
N GLY A 422 -15.50 6.04 17.25
CA GLY A 422 -16.59 6.92 16.80
C GLY A 422 -17.23 7.73 17.93
N LYS A 423 -16.52 7.94 19.04
CA LYS A 423 -16.94 8.78 20.16
C LYS A 423 -16.34 10.17 20.01
N ASP A 424 -17.02 11.16 20.57
CA ASP A 424 -16.52 12.52 20.67
C ASP A 424 -15.91 12.72 22.08
N PRO A 425 -14.58 12.89 22.21
CA PRO A 425 -13.93 13.12 23.50
C PRO A 425 -14.48 14.33 24.27
N LYS A 426 -15.09 15.31 23.59
CA LYS A 426 -15.68 16.49 24.23
C LYS A 426 -17.07 16.25 24.80
N ASN A 427 -17.72 15.14 24.43
CA ASN A 427 -19.10 14.84 24.80
C ASN A 427 -19.21 13.44 25.40
N LEU A 428 -18.45 13.21 26.46
CA LEU A 428 -18.39 11.94 27.18
C LEU A 428 -19.38 11.92 28.36
N PRO A 429 -19.96 10.75 28.68
CA PRO A 429 -20.71 10.58 29.92
C PRO A 429 -19.79 10.75 31.13
N GLN A 430 -20.39 11.06 32.30
CA GLN A 430 -19.64 11.21 33.56
C GLN A 430 -18.78 9.98 33.90
N VAL A 431 -19.26 8.78 33.56
CA VAL A 431 -18.51 7.54 33.65
C VAL A 431 -18.37 6.95 32.25
N VAL A 432 -17.15 6.99 31.72
CA VAL A 432 -16.83 6.42 30.41
C VAL A 432 -16.65 4.91 30.56
N PRO A 433 -17.43 4.09 29.84
CA PRO A 433 -17.29 2.63 29.86
C PRO A 433 -15.91 2.18 29.38
N ASP A 434 -15.35 1.16 30.03
CA ASP A 434 -13.99 0.69 29.71
C ASP A 434 -13.87 0.19 28.28
N GLU A 435 -14.92 -0.41 27.71
CA GLU A 435 -14.94 -0.89 26.35
C GLU A 435 -14.76 0.22 25.29
N TRP A 436 -14.96 1.49 25.65
CA TRP A 436 -14.71 2.62 24.74
C TRP A 436 -13.21 2.92 24.58
N TYR A 437 -12.36 2.46 25.50
CA TYR A 437 -10.90 2.55 25.40
C TYR A 437 -10.27 1.30 24.80
N MET A 438 -11.07 0.29 24.47
CA MET A 438 -10.59 -0.98 23.95
C MET A 438 -10.53 -0.95 22.41
N ARG A 439 -9.43 -1.45 21.84
CA ARG A 439 -9.28 -1.65 20.39
C ARG A 439 -8.86 -3.09 20.10
N PRO A 440 -9.53 -3.79 19.16
CA PRO A 440 -9.07 -5.10 18.72
C PRO A 440 -7.81 -4.95 17.88
N PHE A 441 -6.89 -5.90 18.04
CA PHE A 441 -5.73 -6.03 17.16
C PHE A 441 -5.46 -7.51 16.85
N THR A 442 -5.32 -7.82 15.56
CA THR A 442 -5.02 -9.15 15.05
C THR A 442 -3.59 -9.15 14.52
N PHE A 443 -2.72 -9.94 15.17
CA PHE A 443 -1.35 -10.14 14.74
C PHE A 443 -1.28 -10.93 13.41
N ARG A 444 -0.10 -10.92 12.79
CA ARG A 444 0.14 -11.64 11.51
C ARG A 444 -0.09 -13.16 11.63
N ASP A 445 0.16 -13.74 12.80
CA ASP A 445 -0.05 -15.16 13.09
C ASP A 445 -1.53 -15.52 13.35
N GLY A 446 -2.43 -14.52 13.31
CA GLY A 446 -3.86 -14.69 13.58
C GLY A 446 -4.23 -14.59 15.06
N LYS A 447 -3.27 -14.29 15.96
CA LYS A 447 -3.58 -14.06 17.37
C LYS A 447 -4.36 -12.75 17.54
N ASP A 448 -5.53 -12.84 18.15
CA ASP A 448 -6.35 -11.68 18.52
C ASP A 448 -6.04 -11.22 19.94
N VAL A 449 -5.92 -9.90 20.11
CA VAL A 449 -5.80 -9.24 21.42
C VAL A 449 -6.72 -8.04 21.49
N MET A 450 -7.08 -7.66 22.72
CA MET A 450 -7.76 -6.40 23.00
C MET A 450 -6.78 -5.46 23.68
N VAL A 451 -6.43 -4.37 23.00
CA VAL A 451 -5.52 -3.34 23.50
C VAL A 451 -6.33 -2.34 24.31
N ASN A 452 -5.94 -2.11 25.56
CA ASN A 452 -6.58 -1.16 26.47
C ASN A 452 -5.81 0.17 26.48
N PHE A 453 -6.44 1.25 26.01
CA PHE A 453 -5.88 2.60 25.98
C PHE A 453 -6.23 3.45 27.21
N ARG A 454 -6.84 2.88 28.24
CA ARG A 454 -7.18 3.60 29.49
C ARG A 454 -5.93 3.92 30.31
N PRO A 455 -5.66 5.19 30.66
CA PRO A 455 -4.56 5.57 31.54
C PRO A 455 -4.78 5.11 33.00
N PRO A 456 -3.72 5.05 33.84
CA PRO A 456 -2.32 5.32 33.51
C PRO A 456 -1.63 4.13 32.81
N TYR A 457 -0.63 4.41 32.00
CA TYR A 457 0.14 3.39 31.29
C TYR A 457 1.25 2.79 32.15
N ARG A 458 1.58 1.52 31.90
CA ARG A 458 2.68 0.83 32.60
C ARG A 458 4.01 1.51 32.26
N ARG A 459 4.93 1.59 33.22
CA ARG A 459 6.27 2.16 33.05
C ARG A 459 7.32 1.10 33.35
N LEU A 460 8.35 1.00 32.51
CA LEU A 460 9.43 0.01 32.55
C LEU A 460 10.78 0.74 32.40
N PRO A 461 11.52 0.99 33.49
CA PRO A 461 12.87 1.53 33.36
C PRO A 461 13.76 0.50 32.66
N MET A 462 14.43 0.90 31.57
CA MET A 462 15.01 -0.02 30.59
C MET A 462 15.99 -1.02 31.22
N ILE A 463 17.06 -0.54 31.85
CA ILE A 463 18.13 -1.38 32.39
C ILE A 463 17.60 -2.29 33.51
N SER A 464 16.87 -1.73 34.48
CA SER A 464 16.35 -2.52 35.61
C SER A 464 15.34 -3.58 35.15
N SER A 465 14.56 -3.29 34.11
CA SER A 465 13.60 -4.25 33.57
C SER A 465 14.29 -5.41 32.84
N ILE A 466 15.39 -5.15 32.12
CA ILE A 466 16.24 -6.21 31.54
C ILE A 466 16.86 -7.06 32.64
N GLU A 467 17.44 -6.42 33.66
CA GLU A 467 18.06 -7.08 34.81
C GLU A 467 17.07 -7.99 35.56
N GLU A 468 15.85 -7.50 35.81
CA GLU A 468 14.78 -8.26 36.46
C GLU A 468 14.35 -9.46 35.60
N HIS A 469 14.13 -9.24 34.30
CA HIS A 469 13.65 -10.29 33.39
C HIS A 469 14.69 -11.40 33.20
N LEU A 470 15.96 -11.04 33.01
CA LEU A 470 17.05 -11.98 32.75
C LEU A 470 17.73 -12.48 34.04
N LYS A 471 17.40 -11.89 35.19
CA LYS A 471 18.01 -12.18 36.50
C LYS A 471 19.53 -12.00 36.48
N VAL A 472 19.97 -10.89 35.91
CA VAL A 472 21.38 -10.50 35.80
C VAL A 472 21.58 -9.08 36.33
N LYS A 473 22.83 -8.70 36.58
CA LYS A 473 23.22 -7.32 36.87
C LYS A 473 24.10 -6.82 35.74
N ILE A 474 23.67 -5.77 35.04
CA ILE A 474 24.47 -5.13 33.99
C ILE A 474 25.48 -4.22 34.70
N PRO A 475 26.78 -4.23 34.31
CA PRO A 475 27.75 -3.33 34.91
C PRO A 475 27.34 -1.86 34.72
N THR A 476 27.67 -1.02 35.70
CA THR A 476 27.16 0.36 35.76
C THR A 476 27.81 1.30 34.75
N ASP A 477 29.07 1.03 34.38
CA ASP A 477 29.79 1.79 33.36
C ASP A 477 29.45 1.22 31.97
N LEU A 478 28.43 1.79 31.34
CA LEU A 478 27.92 1.31 30.05
C LEU A 478 28.87 1.57 28.87
N GLU A 479 29.87 2.44 29.05
CA GLU A 479 30.86 2.76 28.02
C GLU A 479 32.10 1.86 28.10
N SER A 480 32.29 1.15 29.21
CA SER A 480 33.41 0.23 29.40
C SER A 480 33.41 -0.96 28.44
N GLU A 481 34.61 -1.41 28.07
CA GLU A 481 34.80 -2.66 27.33
C GLU A 481 34.31 -3.89 28.12
N GLU A 482 34.34 -3.82 29.45
CA GLU A 482 33.77 -4.85 30.33
C GLU A 482 32.26 -5.01 30.08
N THR A 483 31.50 -3.92 30.07
CA THR A 483 30.07 -3.97 29.77
C THR A 483 29.82 -4.48 28.36
N ARG A 484 30.61 -4.03 27.38
CA ARG A 484 30.46 -4.49 26.00
C ARG A 484 30.64 -6.01 25.89
N LEU A 485 31.69 -6.57 26.50
CA LEU A 485 31.93 -8.00 26.51
C LEU A 485 30.85 -8.77 27.28
N PHE A 486 30.41 -8.24 28.42
CA PHE A 486 29.30 -8.81 29.19
C PHE A 486 28.02 -8.94 28.34
N LEU A 487 27.66 -7.89 27.59
CA LEU A 487 26.49 -7.91 26.71
C LEU A 487 26.65 -8.88 25.54
N VAL A 488 27.85 -9.01 24.97
CA VAL A 488 28.13 -10.03 23.93
C VAL A 488 27.85 -11.43 24.46
N ASP A 489 28.33 -11.75 25.65
CA ASP A 489 28.12 -13.06 26.27
C ASP A 489 26.65 -13.26 26.65
N LEU A 490 25.96 -12.20 27.09
CA LEU A 490 24.54 -12.24 27.39
C LEU A 490 23.70 -12.52 26.13
N LEU A 491 23.96 -11.83 25.02
CA LEU A 491 23.29 -12.08 23.74
C LEU A 491 23.51 -13.51 23.26
N LYS A 492 24.75 -14.02 23.31
CA LYS A 492 25.07 -15.42 22.94
C LYS A 492 24.33 -16.42 23.83
N LYS A 493 24.32 -16.21 25.15
CA LYS A 493 23.62 -17.07 26.11
C LYS A 493 22.13 -17.17 25.82
N HIS A 494 21.53 -16.08 25.34
CA HIS A 494 20.10 -15.99 25.07
C HIS A 494 19.74 -16.15 23.58
N ASN A 495 20.71 -16.46 22.72
CA ASN A 495 20.54 -16.64 21.28
C ASN A 495 19.87 -15.43 20.59
N VAL A 496 20.32 -14.22 20.97
CA VAL A 496 19.86 -12.96 20.39
C VAL A 496 20.88 -12.46 19.39
N ASP A 497 20.45 -12.25 18.14
CA ASP A 497 21.32 -11.81 17.06
C ASP A 497 21.53 -10.28 17.08
N CYS A 498 22.79 -9.86 17.01
CA CYS A 498 23.18 -8.47 16.80
C CYS A 498 24.21 -8.40 15.67
N SER A 499 23.83 -7.81 14.53
CA SER A 499 24.77 -7.61 13.42
C SER A 499 25.85 -6.58 13.78
N PRO A 500 27.09 -6.73 13.29
CA PRO A 500 28.15 -5.75 13.48
C PRO A 500 27.74 -4.35 12.98
N PRO A 501 28.19 -3.27 13.63
CA PRO A 501 29.03 -3.26 14.84
C PRO A 501 28.26 -3.63 16.12
N MET A 502 28.86 -4.43 16.99
CA MET A 502 28.27 -4.83 18.30
C MET A 502 28.58 -3.78 19.37
N THR A 503 28.04 -2.57 19.20
CA THR A 503 28.14 -1.49 20.20
C THR A 503 27.21 -1.76 21.38
N THR A 504 27.53 -1.23 22.57
CA THR A 504 26.67 -1.36 23.75
C THR A 504 25.23 -0.93 23.45
N ALA A 505 25.06 0.20 22.74
CA ALA A 505 23.75 0.72 22.34
C ALA A 505 22.94 -0.28 21.49
N ARG A 506 23.55 -0.84 20.44
CA ARG A 506 22.88 -1.82 19.55
C ARG A 506 22.57 -3.13 20.28
N MET A 507 23.43 -3.57 21.18
CA MET A 507 23.19 -4.78 21.96
C MET A 507 22.06 -4.59 22.97
N LEU A 508 21.98 -3.44 23.63
CA LEU A 508 20.87 -3.10 24.52
C LEU A 508 19.55 -2.99 23.75
N ASP A 509 19.54 -2.34 22.57
CA ASP A 509 18.39 -2.32 21.66
C ASP A 509 17.87 -3.74 21.36
N LYS A 510 18.77 -4.67 21.02
CA LYS A 510 18.38 -6.07 20.77
C LYS A 510 17.82 -6.78 22.00
N LEU A 511 18.36 -6.53 23.19
CA LEU A 511 17.81 -7.08 24.43
C LEU A 511 16.42 -6.50 24.74
N VAL A 512 16.20 -5.20 24.49
CA VAL A 512 14.90 -4.56 24.64
C VAL A 512 13.88 -5.17 23.68
N GLY A 513 14.25 -5.30 22.40
CA GLY A 513 13.40 -5.88 21.37
C GLY A 513 13.01 -7.34 21.62
N GLU A 514 13.92 -8.13 22.19
CA GLU A 514 13.64 -9.54 22.50
C GLU A 514 12.86 -9.70 23.82
N PHE A 515 13.22 -8.96 24.87
CA PHE A 515 12.74 -9.24 26.22
C PHE A 515 11.69 -8.28 26.74
N LEU A 516 11.70 -7.00 26.34
CA LEU A 516 10.78 -5.99 26.88
C LEU A 516 9.63 -5.69 25.92
N GLU A 517 9.91 -5.44 24.63
CA GLU A 517 8.89 -5.08 23.64
C GLU A 517 7.73 -6.09 23.57
N PRO A 518 7.96 -7.43 23.53
CA PRO A 518 6.86 -8.39 23.40
C PRO A 518 5.89 -8.39 24.60
N GLN A 519 6.31 -7.86 25.75
CA GLN A 519 5.45 -7.73 26.93
C GLN A 519 4.49 -6.53 26.84
N CYS A 520 4.74 -5.60 25.93
CA CYS A 520 4.04 -4.32 25.81
C CYS A 520 2.82 -4.44 24.89
N ILE A 521 1.84 -5.27 25.26
CA ILE A 521 0.58 -5.39 24.50
C ILE A 521 -0.27 -4.13 24.62
N ASN A 522 -0.55 -3.71 25.86
CA ASN A 522 -1.14 -2.41 26.15
C ASN A 522 -0.07 -1.31 26.07
N PRO A 523 -0.47 -0.04 25.90
CA PRO A 523 0.45 1.09 25.95
C PRO A 523 1.33 1.03 27.21
N THR A 524 2.64 0.97 26.97
CA THR A 524 3.66 0.82 28.00
C THR A 524 4.83 1.73 27.66
N PHE A 525 5.22 2.58 28.61
CA PHE A 525 6.42 3.39 28.51
C PHE A 525 7.63 2.55 28.89
N ILE A 526 8.60 2.40 27.98
CA ILE A 526 9.96 2.03 28.34
C ILE A 526 10.69 3.34 28.63
N THR A 527 11.26 3.49 29.83
CA THR A 527 11.80 4.76 30.32
C THR A 527 13.28 4.65 30.68
N GLU A 528 13.91 5.80 30.90
CA GLU A 528 15.27 5.90 31.45
C GLU A 528 16.34 5.25 30.55
N HIS A 529 16.24 5.47 29.24
CA HIS A 529 17.21 4.97 28.27
C HIS A 529 18.64 5.46 28.60
N PRO A 530 19.66 4.63 28.41
CA PRO A 530 21.06 5.04 28.51
C PRO A 530 21.43 6.23 27.63
N GLN A 531 22.37 7.05 28.11
CA GLN A 531 22.87 8.20 27.37
C GLN A 531 23.54 7.81 26.05
N ILE A 532 24.25 6.68 26.02
CA ILE A 532 24.90 6.13 24.82
C ILE A 532 23.92 5.80 23.67
N MET A 533 22.62 5.69 23.96
CA MET A 533 21.56 5.43 22.97
C MET A 533 20.79 6.71 22.59
N SER A 534 21.07 7.83 23.26
CA SER A 534 20.17 8.99 23.30
C SER A 534 20.95 10.31 23.15
N PRO A 535 21.59 10.55 22.00
CA PRO A 535 22.53 11.67 21.81
C PRO A 535 21.89 13.05 22.00
N LEU A 536 20.57 13.17 21.84
CA LEU A 536 19.83 14.43 21.97
C LEU A 536 19.05 14.57 23.29
N ALA A 537 18.98 13.50 24.11
CA ALA A 537 18.21 13.49 25.35
C ALA A 537 19.04 13.96 26.55
N LYS A 538 18.45 14.77 27.43
CA LYS A 538 19.12 15.26 28.64
C LYS A 538 19.40 14.13 29.62
N TRP A 539 20.55 14.20 30.32
CA TRP A 539 20.90 13.23 31.36
C TRP A 539 19.82 13.18 32.45
N HIS A 540 19.62 11.99 33.02
CA HIS A 540 18.64 11.79 34.07
C HIS A 540 19.06 12.50 35.36
N ARG A 541 18.13 13.21 36.01
CA ARG A 541 18.42 14.03 37.20
C ARG A 541 19.02 13.27 38.38
N SER A 542 18.71 11.98 38.51
CA SER A 542 19.17 11.12 39.61
C SER A 542 20.30 10.15 39.22
N ASN A 543 20.51 9.90 37.93
CA ASN A 543 21.53 8.95 37.44
C ASN A 543 22.04 9.38 36.06
N LYS A 544 23.21 10.03 36.02
CA LYS A 544 23.74 10.63 34.79
C LYS A 544 24.13 9.63 33.69
N VAL A 545 24.19 8.32 33.99
CA VAL A 545 24.41 7.27 32.96
C VAL A 545 23.15 7.09 32.08
N LEU A 546 21.98 7.46 32.61
CA LEU A 546 20.68 7.38 31.94
C LEU A 546 20.22 8.76 31.47
N THR A 547 19.12 8.79 30.73
CA THR A 547 18.48 10.01 30.22
C THR A 547 17.02 10.09 30.63
N GLU A 548 16.47 11.30 30.62
CA GLU A 548 15.03 11.52 30.78
C GLU A 548 14.31 11.28 29.46
N ARG A 549 14.32 10.02 29.02
CA ARG A 549 13.71 9.55 27.76
C ARG A 549 12.65 8.50 28.05
N PHE A 550 11.63 8.46 27.20
CA PHE A 550 10.77 7.31 27.06
C PHE A 550 10.47 6.98 25.61
N GLU A 551 10.20 5.70 25.38
CA GLU A 551 9.54 5.19 24.19
C GLU A 551 8.21 4.59 24.61
N LEU A 552 7.15 4.86 23.86
CA LEU A 552 5.86 4.20 24.06
C LEU A 552 5.76 3.00 23.13
N MET A 553 5.59 1.83 23.73
CA MET A 553 5.34 0.58 23.04
C MET A 553 3.85 0.23 23.13
N ILE A 554 3.27 -0.19 22.01
CA ILE A 554 1.92 -0.76 21.93
C ILE A 554 2.02 -1.99 21.03
N ILE A 555 1.37 -3.11 21.38
CA ILE A 555 1.47 -4.40 20.66
C ILE A 555 2.92 -4.86 20.38
N GLY A 556 3.87 -4.48 21.24
CA GLY A 556 5.30 -4.72 21.06
C GLY A 556 5.91 -3.99 19.86
N LYS A 557 5.38 -2.80 19.54
CA LYS A 557 5.92 -1.88 18.54
C LYS A 557 6.00 -0.48 19.11
N GLU A 558 7.11 0.18 18.84
CA GLU A 558 7.33 1.58 19.18
C GLU A 558 6.36 2.46 18.38
N VAL A 559 5.65 3.35 19.08
CA VAL A 559 4.71 4.30 18.49
C VAL A 559 5.17 5.73 18.72
N CYS A 560 5.83 6.00 19.85
CA CYS A 560 6.29 7.33 20.25
C CYS A 560 7.70 7.24 20.85
N ASN A 561 8.50 8.29 20.62
CA ASN A 561 9.77 8.53 21.29
C ASN A 561 9.78 9.98 21.79
N ALA A 562 10.23 10.21 23.03
CA ALA A 562 10.19 11.53 23.64
C ALA A 562 11.22 11.67 24.78
N TYR A 563 11.65 12.89 25.04
CA TYR A 563 12.62 13.16 26.10
C TYR A 563 12.61 14.61 26.58
N THR A 564 13.16 14.82 27.78
CA THR A 564 13.65 16.14 28.16
C THR A 564 14.84 16.49 27.26
N GLU A 565 14.77 17.61 26.57
CA GLU A 565 15.75 18.02 25.55
C GLU A 565 17.10 18.39 26.16
N LEU A 566 18.19 17.89 25.56
CA LEU A 566 19.53 18.37 25.88
C LEU A 566 19.67 19.82 25.41
N ASN A 567 19.81 20.72 26.37
CA ASN A 567 19.98 22.15 26.13
C ASN A 567 21.34 22.70 26.59
N GLN A 568 22.30 21.82 26.90
CA GLN A 568 23.67 22.21 27.23
C GLN A 568 24.52 22.08 25.94
N PRO A 569 24.99 23.21 25.34
CA PRO A 569 25.59 23.21 24.00
C PRO A 569 26.94 22.48 23.91
N PHE A 570 27.79 22.58 24.94
CA PHE A 570 29.10 21.93 24.96
C PHE A 570 28.99 20.40 25.04
N ILE A 571 28.08 19.89 25.87
CA ILE A 571 27.77 18.46 25.94
C ILE A 571 27.11 17.99 24.64
N GLN A 572 26.25 18.81 24.02
CA GLN A 572 25.65 18.45 22.73
C GLN A 572 26.73 18.31 21.64
N ARG A 573 27.72 19.20 21.64
CA ARG A 573 28.86 19.15 20.72
C ARG A 573 29.71 17.89 20.96
N GLU A 574 30.07 17.59 22.19
CA GLU A 574 30.78 16.34 22.55
C GLU A 574 30.02 15.09 22.02
N ARG A 575 28.70 15.06 22.18
CA ARG A 575 27.87 13.95 21.68
C ARG A 575 27.82 13.87 20.15
N PHE A 576 27.84 15.00 19.44
CA PHE A 576 27.97 14.97 17.98
C PHE A 576 29.35 14.50 17.54
N GLU A 577 30.43 14.88 18.24
CA GLU A 577 31.76 14.35 17.96
C GLU A 577 31.79 12.82 18.10
N ASP A 578 31.13 12.28 19.11
CA ASP A 578 31.01 10.82 19.28
C ASP A 578 30.16 10.15 18.20
N GLN A 579 29.08 10.79 17.75
CA GLN A 579 28.29 10.32 16.61
C GLN A 579 29.11 10.32 15.30
N VAL A 580 29.94 11.36 15.08
CA VAL A 580 30.85 11.40 13.92
C VAL A 580 31.88 10.27 13.99
N LYS A 581 32.46 10.00 15.17
CA LYS A 581 33.38 8.84 15.36
C LYS A 581 32.70 7.51 15.05
N GLN A 582 31.44 7.33 15.48
CA GLN A 582 30.66 6.11 15.19
C GLN A 582 30.39 5.96 13.69
N LYS A 583 30.08 7.07 13.02
CA LYS A 583 29.89 7.12 11.57
C LYS A 583 31.16 6.79 10.80
N ASP A 584 32.30 7.36 11.19
CA ASP A 584 33.61 7.07 10.61
C ASP A 584 34.03 5.60 10.84
N ALA A 585 33.52 4.99 11.93
CA ALA A 585 33.66 3.56 12.21
C ALA A 585 32.66 2.66 11.45
N GLY A 586 31.83 3.23 10.56
CA GLY A 586 30.94 2.50 9.66
C GLY A 586 29.46 2.45 10.05
N ASP A 587 29.03 3.21 11.07
CA ASP A 587 27.61 3.33 11.40
C ASP A 587 26.91 4.34 10.48
N ASN A 588 26.20 3.84 9.46
CA ASN A 588 25.52 4.68 8.46
C ASN A 588 24.27 5.40 9.00
N GLU A 589 23.83 5.09 10.22
CA GLU A 589 22.68 5.72 10.88
C GLU A 589 23.10 6.81 11.87
N ALA A 590 24.38 6.88 12.23
CA ALA A 590 24.91 7.87 13.15
C ALA A 590 24.83 9.31 12.58
N GLN A 591 24.60 10.26 13.49
CA GLN A 591 24.33 11.65 13.12
C GLN A 591 25.58 12.40 12.65
N PHE A 592 25.34 13.48 11.91
CA PHE A 592 26.38 14.42 11.47
C PHE A 592 26.60 15.50 12.53
N MET A 593 27.78 16.15 12.50
CA MET A 593 27.99 17.37 13.27
C MET A 593 27.17 18.52 12.65
N ASP A 594 26.37 19.19 13.47
CA ASP A 594 25.63 20.41 13.09
C ASP A 594 26.04 21.57 14.01
N GLU A 595 27.08 22.30 13.60
CA GLU A 595 27.55 23.47 14.34
C GLU A 595 26.54 24.63 14.33
N SER A 596 25.65 24.70 13.33
CA SER A 596 24.60 25.73 13.30
C SER A 596 23.58 25.50 14.41
N PHE A 597 23.22 24.23 14.64
CA PHE A 597 22.36 23.84 15.76
C PHE A 597 23.06 24.05 17.11
N CYS A 598 24.34 23.67 17.25
CA CYS A 598 25.11 23.96 18.47
C CYS A 598 25.15 25.47 18.77
N THR A 599 25.38 26.29 17.74
CA THR A 599 25.34 27.77 17.87
C THR A 599 23.97 28.23 18.36
N ALA A 600 22.87 27.67 17.85
CA ALA A 600 21.53 28.02 18.33
C ALA A 600 21.34 27.66 19.82
N LEU A 601 21.84 26.51 20.28
CA LEU A 601 21.80 26.15 21.70
C LEU A 601 22.61 27.13 22.58
N GLU A 602 23.68 27.73 22.05
CA GLU A 602 24.48 28.74 22.75
C GLU A 602 23.72 30.07 22.95
N TYR A 603 22.74 30.39 22.10
CA TYR A 603 21.80 31.50 22.34
C TYR A 603 20.77 31.19 23.45
N GLY A 604 20.65 29.92 23.84
CA GLY A 604 19.87 29.47 24.98
C GLY A 604 18.56 28.81 24.59
N LEU A 605 18.56 27.47 24.57
CA LEU A 605 17.32 26.68 24.56
C LEU A 605 16.78 26.58 26.00
N PRO A 606 15.55 27.06 26.29
CA PRO A 606 14.90 26.84 27.59
C PRO A 606 14.83 25.33 27.93
N PRO A 607 14.70 24.95 29.21
CA PRO A 607 14.31 23.57 29.55
C PRO A 607 13.07 23.20 28.74
N THR A 608 13.14 22.15 27.93
CA THR A 608 12.11 21.83 26.92
C THR A 608 11.88 20.32 26.92
N GLY A 609 10.65 19.89 26.71
CA GLY A 609 10.31 18.51 26.38
C GLY A 609 9.99 18.38 24.90
N GLY A 610 10.60 17.43 24.20
CA GLY A 610 10.30 17.11 22.82
C GLY A 610 9.71 15.71 22.68
N TRP A 611 8.85 15.56 21.69
CA TRP A 611 8.02 14.38 21.51
C TRP A 611 7.77 14.11 20.04
N GLY A 612 7.84 12.84 19.63
CA GLY A 612 7.54 12.41 18.27
C GLY A 612 6.71 11.13 18.24
N ILE A 613 5.70 11.08 17.37
CA ILE A 613 4.86 9.88 17.15
C ILE A 613 4.78 9.49 15.68
N GLY A 614 4.86 8.19 15.40
CA GLY A 614 4.61 7.63 14.08
C GLY A 614 3.10 7.47 13.82
N LEU A 615 2.52 8.36 13.00
CA LEU A 615 1.07 8.37 12.73
C LEU A 615 0.62 7.15 11.91
N ASP A 616 1.51 6.59 11.09
CA ASP A 616 1.25 5.35 10.37
C ASP A 616 1.10 4.15 11.32
N ARG A 617 2.04 3.95 12.24
CA ARG A 617 1.97 2.88 13.25
C ARG A 617 0.78 3.07 14.19
N LEU A 618 0.49 4.30 14.61
CA LEU A 618 -0.71 4.58 15.39
C LEU A 618 -1.99 4.21 14.63
N THR A 619 -2.07 4.59 13.35
CA THR A 619 -3.22 4.25 12.49
C THR A 619 -3.35 2.74 12.33
N MET A 620 -2.25 2.01 12.15
CA MET A 620 -2.24 0.54 12.08
C MET A 620 -2.94 -0.08 13.28
N ILE A 621 -2.54 0.33 14.49
CA ILE A 621 -3.10 -0.18 15.73
C ILE A 621 -4.57 0.22 15.87
N LEU A 622 -4.87 1.51 15.71
CA LEU A 622 -6.23 2.02 15.86
C LEU A 622 -7.19 1.52 14.80
N SER A 623 -6.73 0.99 13.66
CA SER A 623 -7.58 0.47 12.58
C SER A 623 -7.52 -1.07 12.43
N ASN A 624 -6.86 -1.77 13.36
CA ASN A 624 -6.64 -3.21 13.34
C ASN A 624 -5.97 -3.70 12.03
N ASN A 625 -4.76 -3.20 11.76
CA ASN A 625 -3.93 -3.61 10.64
C ASN A 625 -2.50 -3.88 11.10
N TYR A 626 -1.99 -5.09 10.87
CA TYR A 626 -0.60 -5.45 11.21
C TYR A 626 0.45 -5.02 10.16
N ASN A 627 0.01 -4.52 8.99
CA ASN A 627 0.89 -4.11 7.90
C ASN A 627 0.69 -2.63 7.57
N ILE A 628 1.77 -1.86 7.58
CA ILE A 628 1.80 -0.42 7.31
C ILE A 628 1.25 -0.07 5.91
N LYS A 629 1.36 -0.99 4.95
CA LYS A 629 0.83 -0.82 3.59
C LYS A 629 -0.69 -0.71 3.55
N GLU A 630 -1.42 -1.14 4.59
CA GLU A 630 -2.87 -0.95 4.70
C GLU A 630 -3.25 0.51 5.01
N VAL A 631 -2.37 1.26 5.67
CA VAL A 631 -2.67 2.61 6.19
C VAL A 631 -2.00 3.72 5.38
N ILE A 632 -1.25 3.36 4.34
CA ILE A 632 -0.68 4.28 3.35
C ILE A 632 -1.42 4.06 2.03
N LEU A 633 -1.93 5.15 1.43
CA LEU A 633 -2.71 5.06 0.18
C LEU A 633 -1.89 4.43 -0.95
N PHE A 634 -0.66 4.89 -1.14
CA PHE A 634 0.27 4.40 -2.16
C PHE A 634 1.59 4.01 -1.50
N PRO A 635 1.67 2.83 -0.88
CA PRO A 635 2.89 2.38 -0.20
C PRO A 635 3.95 1.97 -1.22
N ALA A 636 5.23 2.18 -0.89
CA ALA A 636 6.33 1.82 -1.77
C ALA A 636 6.31 0.31 -2.10
N GLN A 637 6.38 -0.02 -3.39
CA GLN A 637 6.46 -1.39 -3.89
C GLN A 637 7.74 -1.57 -4.69
N LYS A 638 8.24 -2.81 -4.72
CA LYS A 638 9.24 -3.18 -5.72
C LYS A 638 8.60 -3.11 -7.12
N PRO A 639 9.29 -2.59 -8.15
CA PRO A 639 8.82 -2.62 -9.53
C PRO A 639 8.51 -4.04 -10.01
N GLU A 640 7.58 -4.21 -10.95
CA GLU A 640 7.16 -5.54 -11.44
C GLU A 640 8.15 -6.14 -12.47
N THR A 641 9.09 -5.37 -13.07
CA THR A 641 10.13 -5.84 -14.02
C THR A 641 11.30 -4.83 -14.24
N ASN A 642 12.42 -5.30 -14.82
CA ASN A 642 13.80 -4.75 -14.92
C ASN A 642 14.05 -3.33 -15.51
N GLU A 643 13.05 -2.51 -15.84
CA GLU A 643 13.28 -1.20 -16.51
C GLU A 643 14.06 -0.19 -15.66
N ALA A 644 14.10 -0.37 -14.33
CA ALA A 644 14.86 0.49 -13.43
C ALA A 644 16.39 0.26 -13.47
N GLN A 645 16.87 -0.83 -14.10
CA GLN A 645 18.31 -1.09 -14.24
C GLN A 645 18.95 -0.33 -15.42
N GLU A 646 18.18 0.04 -16.45
CA GLU A 646 18.70 0.79 -17.60
C GLU A 646 18.85 2.29 -17.29
N THR A 647 17.94 2.86 -16.50
CA THR A 647 17.98 4.28 -16.12
C THR A 647 19.07 4.63 -15.09
N THR A 648 19.54 3.65 -14.29
CA THR A 648 20.67 3.89 -13.37
C THR A 648 22.03 3.90 -14.07
N GLN A 649 22.16 3.31 -15.27
CA GLN A 649 23.41 3.34 -16.04
C GLN A 649 23.58 4.63 -16.85
N GLU A 650 22.50 5.21 -17.38
CA GLU A 650 22.57 6.48 -18.13
C GLU A 650 22.77 7.71 -17.23
N SER A 651 22.37 7.64 -15.95
CA SER A 651 22.57 8.74 -14.98
C SER A 651 23.93 8.73 -14.27
N GLN A 652 24.78 7.73 -14.57
CA GLN A 652 26.16 7.63 -14.07
C GLN A 652 27.23 7.91 -15.15
N GLN A 653 26.84 8.47 -16.31
CA GLN A 653 27.77 8.97 -17.34
C GLN A 653 27.86 10.49 -17.37
#